data_AF-H6R3A0-F1
#
_entry.id   AF-H6R3A0-F1
#
_cell.length_a   1.000
_cell.length_b   1.000
_cell.length_c   1.000
_cell.angle_alpha   90.00
_cell.angle_beta   90.00
_cell.angle_gamma   90.00
#
_symmetry.space_group_name_H-M   'P 1'
#
loop_
_entity.id
_entity.type
_entity.pdbx_description
1 polymer ?
#
loop_
_entity_poly.entity_id
_entity_poly.type
_entity_poly.pdbx_seq_one_letter_code
_entity_poly.pdbx_strand_id
1 'polypeptide(L)'
;MPTEAPSARSRRRLWLVASLVILVVCALGVGGVVVLLGGGDGPSVEQRGRSALAVAQLRLLDTPATHFTGTVKPSGASAGRLRVDLTVTNVGDATGTVAVREGVEMDYLGVGGKSFLRGSEQEWLAFGEPPEDAARYADVPVLIGPERFGFDLASTLAPARLALALDPEAERGADVTVGEPIEIDGHESTPVTSGSITTYLSDFDPAEPSGDGSDRPAIDRIVSASSSGESGEDELPEFTLEPEPEEADDALGIYEELPGRVNDLGNAVDSRISVGGNVNGQFLQNPCLGVCTIQFVITNTVNTSRDIRVTTVRFDYTVSMQSSVPVALGPGCNGSGTMPANGSTTLTCSATYDPQLIPAGQTRPITASIQVTVRALDPQQVTELQDKTADRGRQVKDITQDAPNSYRRYAESGGTLPQPKWTQRYDRTSTSAQERGGAGKPMREDQVAAVSSVMDRLGISGPDKQKTIQALRNANSSPMGAEAADIIGKGHLAGAEGFKDLVSKFRGPSAARPAAMQELRLGDELYRRGHRDLVFGRTKEGQGRFDIDVGIKGPDGRVTFAYQAKEVASIKGLRSATSSVVKQLMDAPAERKVGVLEVAAPSTALDTDTLRSLTDRSNASGIAFVLRFSDDKELIIPDGAKVFPE
;
A
#
# COMPACT_ATOMS: atom_id res chain seq x y z
N MET A 1 54.87 -18.93 -31.50
CA MET A 1 54.71 -20.27 -32.11
C MET A 1 54.07 -21.16 -31.06
N PRO A 2 52.88 -21.71 -31.33
CA PRO A 2 52.05 -22.38 -30.34
C PRO A 2 52.38 -23.88 -30.26
N THR A 3 52.15 -24.48 -29.10
CA THR A 3 52.06 -25.93 -28.93
C THR A 3 50.67 -26.28 -28.42
N GLU A 4 50.10 -27.28 -29.06
CA GLU A 4 48.69 -27.69 -29.11
C GLU A 4 48.13 -28.20 -27.77
N ALA A 5 46.81 -28.07 -27.64
CA ALA A 5 45.99 -28.67 -26.59
C ALA A 5 45.68 -30.16 -26.87
N PRO A 6 45.47 -30.99 -25.82
CA PRO A 6 44.67 -32.19 -25.94
C PRO A 6 43.19 -31.92 -25.60
N SER A 7 42.39 -32.11 -26.64
CA SER A 7 40.95 -32.38 -26.79
C SER A 7 40.02 -32.48 -25.55
N ALA A 8 39.00 -31.63 -25.58
CA ALA A 8 37.69 -31.87 -25.00
C ALA A 8 36.92 -32.93 -25.83
N ARG A 9 37.01 -34.23 -25.51
CA ARG A 9 36.07 -35.23 -26.06
C ARG A 9 35.90 -36.57 -25.33
N SER A 10 36.65 -36.93 -24.27
CA SER A 10 36.54 -38.28 -23.67
C SER A 10 35.97 -38.39 -22.24
N ARG A 11 35.76 -37.29 -21.49
CA ARG A 11 35.07 -37.35 -20.17
C ARG A 11 33.55 -37.16 -20.24
N ARG A 12 33.02 -36.85 -21.43
CA ARG A 12 31.59 -36.72 -21.73
C ARG A 12 30.85 -38.06 -21.93
N ARG A 13 31.49 -39.23 -21.77
CA ARG A 13 30.82 -40.53 -22.04
C ARG A 13 30.75 -41.50 -20.87
N LEU A 14 31.29 -41.18 -19.69
CA LEU A 14 31.17 -42.05 -18.50
C LEU A 14 30.24 -41.51 -17.41
N TRP A 15 29.90 -40.21 -17.41
CA TRP A 15 28.90 -39.64 -16.50
C TRP A 15 27.47 -39.61 -17.07
N LEU A 16 27.34 -39.83 -18.39
CA LEU A 16 26.06 -39.91 -19.10
C LEU A 16 25.27 -41.22 -18.85
N VAL A 17 25.84 -42.19 -18.12
CA VAL A 17 25.14 -43.44 -17.74
C VAL A 17 24.75 -43.45 -16.25
N ALA A 18 25.41 -42.66 -15.39
CA ALA A 18 24.95 -42.43 -14.02
C ALA A 18 23.74 -41.47 -13.97
N SER A 19 23.60 -40.60 -14.97
CA SER A 19 22.42 -39.77 -15.20
C SER A 19 21.17 -40.53 -15.66
N LEU A 20 21.26 -41.83 -15.97
CA LEU A 20 20.12 -42.62 -16.47
C LEU A 20 19.44 -43.48 -15.37
N VAL A 21 20.01 -43.56 -14.16
CA VAL A 21 19.44 -44.36 -13.04
C VAL A 21 18.90 -43.49 -11.90
N ILE A 22 19.31 -42.22 -11.78
CA ILE A 22 18.73 -41.25 -10.83
C ILE A 22 17.61 -40.41 -11.47
N LEU A 23 17.34 -40.63 -12.77
CA LEU A 23 16.20 -40.06 -13.49
C LEU A 23 14.89 -40.86 -13.29
N VAL A 24 14.90 -41.87 -12.41
CA VAL A 24 13.72 -42.71 -12.08
C VAL A 24 13.21 -42.47 -10.66
N VAL A 25 13.87 -41.65 -9.83
CA VAL A 25 13.40 -41.32 -8.45
C VAL A 25 12.75 -39.93 -8.37
N CYS A 26 12.78 -39.13 -9.44
CA CYS A 26 11.97 -37.91 -9.60
C CYS A 26 10.49 -38.19 -9.94
N ALA A 27 9.97 -39.33 -9.50
CA ALA A 27 8.66 -39.82 -9.89
C ALA A 27 7.60 -39.65 -8.77
N LEU A 28 7.95 -39.49 -7.48
CA LEU A 28 6.94 -39.56 -6.41
C LEU A 28 7.05 -38.45 -5.36
N GLY A 29 6.16 -37.46 -5.46
CA GLY A 29 5.81 -36.49 -4.41
C GLY A 29 5.99 -35.05 -4.89
N VAL A 30 5.03 -34.36 -5.52
CA VAL A 30 3.57 -34.48 -5.40
C VAL A 30 2.97 -34.20 -6.79
N GLY A 31 2.26 -35.19 -7.34
CA GLY A 31 1.38 -35.00 -8.50
C GLY A 31 1.84 -35.51 -9.87
N GLY A 32 2.62 -36.61 -10.00
CA GLY A 32 3.00 -37.07 -11.34
C GLY A 32 3.69 -38.40 -11.62
N VAL A 33 3.89 -39.35 -10.70
CA VAL A 33 3.98 -40.81 -11.00
C VAL A 33 3.49 -41.61 -9.79
N VAL A 34 2.19 -41.82 -9.64
CA VAL A 34 1.72 -43.06 -9.00
C VAL A 34 1.71 -44.13 -10.07
N VAL A 35 2.84 -44.80 -10.27
CA VAL A 35 2.89 -46.19 -10.74
C VAL A 35 4.09 -46.84 -10.05
N LEU A 36 3.76 -47.76 -9.12
CA LEU A 36 4.63 -48.73 -8.44
C LEU A 36 5.25 -48.28 -7.11
N LEU A 37 4.43 -48.25 -6.04
CA LEU A 37 4.47 -49.23 -4.93
C LEU A 37 3.91 -48.60 -3.64
N GLY A 38 2.64 -48.90 -3.35
CA GLY A 38 1.95 -48.58 -2.10
C GLY A 38 0.49 -48.26 -2.36
N GLY A 39 -0.41 -49.17 -1.96
CA GLY A 39 -1.87 -49.03 -2.14
C GLY A 39 -2.41 -47.89 -1.30
N GLY A 40 -2.32 -46.68 -1.86
CA GLY A 40 -2.64 -45.42 -1.22
C GLY A 40 -4.10 -45.03 -1.44
N ASP A 41 -4.74 -44.61 -0.35
CA ASP A 41 -5.94 -43.80 -0.40
C ASP A 41 -5.63 -42.53 -1.20
N GLY A 42 -6.56 -42.09 -2.06
CA GLY A 42 -6.41 -40.88 -2.85
C GLY A 42 -6.20 -39.61 -1.99
N PRO A 43 -5.99 -38.43 -2.61
CA PRO A 43 -5.92 -37.18 -1.86
C PRO A 43 -7.16 -37.03 -0.98
N SER A 44 -6.95 -36.59 0.26
CA SER A 44 -8.06 -36.40 1.21
C SER A 44 -9.05 -35.35 0.70
N VAL A 45 -10.26 -35.33 1.25
CA VAL A 45 -11.28 -34.34 0.86
C VAL A 45 -10.76 -32.92 1.14
N GLU A 46 -10.06 -32.72 2.24
CA GLU A 46 -9.45 -31.46 2.64
C GLU A 46 -8.34 -31.04 1.65
N GLN A 47 -7.49 -31.97 1.23
CA GLN A 47 -6.46 -31.70 0.23
C GLN A 47 -7.06 -31.31 -1.12
N ARG A 48 -8.16 -31.96 -1.53
CA ARG A 48 -8.90 -31.60 -2.74
C ARG A 48 -9.58 -30.24 -2.60
N GLY A 49 -10.24 -29.96 -1.48
CA GLY A 49 -10.86 -28.67 -1.18
C GLY A 49 -9.86 -27.52 -1.21
N ARG A 50 -8.68 -27.69 -0.60
CA ARG A 50 -7.61 -26.68 -0.66
C ARG A 50 -7.09 -26.48 -2.09
N SER A 51 -6.95 -27.56 -2.86
CA SER A 51 -6.52 -27.46 -4.26
C SER A 51 -7.56 -26.72 -5.11
N ALA A 52 -8.85 -26.97 -4.89
CA ALA A 52 -9.94 -26.26 -5.54
C ALA A 52 -9.96 -24.78 -5.17
N LEU A 53 -9.78 -24.46 -3.88
CA LEU A 53 -9.66 -23.09 -3.39
C LEU A 53 -8.48 -22.36 -4.04
N ALA A 54 -7.31 -23.00 -4.15
CA ALA A 54 -6.15 -22.42 -4.81
C ALA A 54 -6.40 -22.10 -6.29
N VAL A 55 -7.14 -22.95 -7.00
CA VAL A 55 -7.55 -22.69 -8.40
C VAL A 55 -8.50 -21.50 -8.49
N ALA A 56 -9.46 -21.41 -7.58
CA ALA A 56 -10.40 -20.29 -7.50
C ALA A 56 -9.69 -18.96 -7.17
N GLN A 57 -8.71 -18.98 -6.25
CA GLN A 57 -7.86 -17.82 -5.92
C GLN A 57 -7.09 -17.33 -7.14
N LEU A 58 -6.49 -18.23 -7.95
CA LEU A 58 -5.80 -17.83 -9.18
C LEU A 58 -6.73 -17.14 -10.17
N ARG A 59 -7.96 -17.66 -10.32
CA ARG A 59 -8.94 -17.05 -11.21
C ARG A 59 -9.30 -15.65 -10.77
N LEU A 60 -9.62 -15.48 -9.49
CA LEU A 60 -9.93 -14.17 -8.93
C LEU A 60 -8.74 -13.19 -9.05
N LEU A 61 -7.52 -13.68 -8.81
CA LEU A 61 -6.28 -12.91 -8.95
C LEU A 61 -6.02 -12.43 -10.39
N ASP A 62 -6.38 -13.24 -11.38
CA ASP A 62 -6.23 -12.94 -12.81
C ASP A 62 -7.44 -12.16 -13.39
N THR A 63 -8.47 -11.92 -12.56
CA THR A 63 -9.69 -11.22 -12.99
C THR A 63 -9.45 -9.70 -12.97
N PRO A 64 -9.67 -8.98 -14.09
CA PRO A 64 -9.37 -7.55 -14.19
C PRO A 64 -10.29 -6.67 -13.32
N ALA A 65 -11.56 -7.05 -13.19
CA ALA A 65 -12.51 -6.48 -12.26
C ALA A 65 -13.57 -7.52 -11.85
N THR A 66 -14.16 -7.35 -10.68
CA THR A 66 -15.22 -8.22 -10.17
C THR A 66 -16.36 -7.34 -9.68
N HIS A 67 -17.57 -7.65 -10.12
CA HIS A 67 -18.80 -7.12 -9.56
C HIS A 67 -19.13 -7.87 -8.28
N PHE A 68 -19.28 -7.15 -7.18
CA PHE A 68 -19.59 -7.69 -5.88
C PHE A 68 -20.95 -7.19 -5.45
N THR A 69 -21.87 -8.13 -5.24
CA THR A 69 -23.12 -7.85 -4.52
C THR A 69 -23.09 -8.51 -3.16
N GLY A 70 -23.82 -7.97 -2.18
CA GLY A 70 -23.98 -8.61 -0.88
C GLY A 70 -23.98 -7.65 0.28
N THR A 71 -23.41 -8.06 1.41
CA THR A 71 -23.36 -7.24 2.62
C THR A 71 -22.00 -7.21 3.27
N VAL A 72 -21.62 -6.05 3.79
CA VAL A 72 -20.41 -5.86 4.59
C VAL A 72 -20.78 -5.19 5.90
N LYS A 73 -20.19 -5.64 7.01
CA LYS A 73 -20.39 -5.04 8.33
C LYS A 73 -19.20 -4.14 8.66
N PRO A 74 -19.43 -2.81 8.76
CA PRO A 74 -18.41 -1.89 9.22
C PRO A 74 -17.95 -2.21 10.65
N SER A 75 -16.66 -2.07 10.96
CA SER A 75 -16.17 -2.16 12.34
C SER A 75 -16.24 -0.82 13.08
N GLY A 76 -16.36 0.30 12.36
CA GLY A 76 -16.35 1.66 12.92
C GLY A 76 -17.71 2.39 12.98
N ALA A 77 -18.78 1.85 12.39
CA ALA A 77 -20.05 2.56 12.26
C ALA A 77 -21.11 2.14 13.29
N SER A 78 -21.97 3.08 13.68
CA SER A 78 -23.31 2.80 14.22
C SER A 78 -24.27 2.24 13.16
N ALA A 79 -23.89 2.36 11.87
CA ALA A 79 -24.61 1.78 10.76
C ALA A 79 -24.50 0.25 10.85
N GLY A 80 -25.62 -0.44 10.63
CA GLY A 80 -25.65 -1.90 10.56
C GLY A 80 -24.88 -2.43 9.35
N ARG A 81 -25.21 -3.64 8.90
CA ARG A 81 -24.68 -4.17 7.66
C ARG A 81 -25.03 -3.25 6.49
N LEU A 82 -24.03 -2.89 5.70
CA LEU A 82 -24.20 -2.18 4.44
C LEU A 82 -24.43 -3.20 3.35
N ARG A 83 -25.45 -2.99 2.52
CA ARG A 83 -25.55 -3.66 1.22
C ARG A 83 -24.57 -3.01 0.28
N VAL A 84 -23.82 -3.81 -0.46
CA VAL A 84 -22.87 -3.35 -1.47
C VAL A 84 -23.30 -3.89 -2.82
N ASP A 85 -23.14 -3.08 -3.84
CA ASP A 85 -23.30 -3.40 -5.25
C ASP A 85 -22.20 -2.63 -5.98
N LEU A 86 -21.02 -3.25 -6.08
CA LEU A 86 -19.77 -2.57 -6.43
C LEU A 86 -19.01 -3.34 -7.49
N THR A 87 -18.64 -2.69 -8.59
CA THR A 87 -17.60 -3.20 -9.48
C THR A 87 -16.24 -2.73 -8.99
N VAL A 88 -15.35 -3.68 -8.68
CA VAL A 88 -14.02 -3.43 -8.10
C VAL A 88 -12.94 -3.99 -9.03
N THR A 89 -12.06 -3.11 -9.47
CA THR A 89 -10.90 -3.47 -10.30
C THR A 89 -9.83 -4.17 -9.48
N ASN A 90 -9.01 -4.98 -10.15
CA ASN A 90 -7.89 -5.71 -9.55
C ASN A 90 -6.90 -4.80 -8.79
N VAL A 91 -6.76 -3.54 -9.23
CA VAL A 91 -5.87 -2.54 -8.62
C VAL A 91 -6.52 -1.71 -7.50
N GLY A 92 -7.76 -2.04 -7.12
CA GLY A 92 -8.48 -1.42 -6.00
C GLY A 92 -9.04 -0.04 -6.29
N ASP A 93 -9.43 0.24 -7.54
CA ASP A 93 -10.44 1.27 -7.85
C ASP A 93 -11.82 0.61 -7.93
N ALA A 94 -12.88 1.32 -7.56
CA ALA A 94 -14.23 0.78 -7.50
C ALA A 94 -15.32 1.82 -7.77
N THR A 95 -16.44 1.35 -8.31
CA THR A 95 -17.66 2.12 -8.58
C THR A 95 -18.89 1.30 -8.21
N GLY A 96 -20.01 1.95 -7.89
CA GLY A 96 -21.29 1.29 -7.67
C GLY A 96 -22.07 2.01 -6.58
N THR A 97 -22.85 1.27 -5.80
CA THR A 97 -23.64 1.82 -4.70
C THR A 97 -23.38 1.10 -3.38
N VAL A 98 -23.64 1.83 -2.30
CA VAL A 98 -23.77 1.27 -0.96
C VAL A 98 -25.12 1.66 -0.38
N ALA A 99 -25.78 0.74 0.31
CA ALA A 99 -27.08 0.98 0.92
C ALA A 99 -27.08 0.59 2.40
N VAL A 100 -27.62 1.45 3.26
CA VAL A 100 -27.79 1.14 4.70
C VAL A 100 -29.03 0.29 4.93
N ARG A 101 -30.01 0.42 4.05
CA ARG A 101 -31.26 -0.33 4.01
C ARG A 101 -31.88 -0.21 2.63
N GLU A 102 -32.90 -1.03 2.35
CA GLU A 102 -33.64 -1.01 1.10
C GLU A 102 -34.20 0.40 0.78
N GLY A 103 -33.99 0.85 -0.46
CA GLY A 103 -34.44 2.16 -0.95
C GLY A 103 -33.61 3.36 -0.47
N VAL A 104 -32.47 3.15 0.18
CA VAL A 104 -31.54 4.21 0.59
C VAL A 104 -30.15 3.85 0.09
N GLU A 105 -29.88 4.22 -1.15
CA GLU A 105 -28.63 3.92 -1.88
C GLU A 105 -27.83 5.20 -2.07
N MET A 106 -26.52 5.08 -1.93
CA MET A 106 -25.56 6.16 -2.13
C MET A 106 -24.54 5.73 -3.17
N ASP A 107 -24.20 6.62 -4.09
CA ASP A 107 -23.15 6.38 -5.07
C ASP A 107 -21.80 6.26 -4.36
N TYR A 108 -21.08 5.17 -4.63
CA TYR A 108 -19.74 4.92 -4.13
C TYR A 108 -18.70 5.12 -5.23
N LEU A 109 -17.58 5.72 -4.85
CA LEU A 109 -16.38 5.83 -5.68
C LEU A 109 -15.14 5.56 -4.82
N GLY A 110 -14.47 4.45 -5.09
CA GLY A 110 -13.15 4.15 -4.56
C GLY A 110 -12.10 4.47 -5.61
N VAL A 111 -11.25 5.47 -5.37
CA VAL A 111 -10.19 5.83 -6.33
C VAL A 111 -8.92 6.27 -5.63
N GLY A 112 -7.79 5.75 -6.09
CA GLY A 112 -6.48 6.16 -5.60
C GLY A 112 -6.22 5.84 -4.12
N GLY A 113 -6.99 4.93 -3.51
CA GLY A 113 -6.95 4.60 -2.08
C GLY A 113 -7.78 5.55 -1.21
N LYS A 114 -8.80 6.19 -1.79
CA LYS A 114 -9.76 7.06 -1.11
C LYS A 114 -11.17 6.59 -1.44
N SER A 115 -12.05 6.62 -0.46
CA SER A 115 -13.46 6.28 -0.59
C SER A 115 -14.32 7.55 -0.56
N PHE A 116 -15.19 7.70 -1.55
CA PHE A 116 -16.15 8.80 -1.63
C PHE A 116 -17.57 8.27 -1.69
N LEU A 117 -18.48 8.94 -1.00
CA LEU A 117 -19.91 8.71 -1.10
C LEU A 117 -20.62 9.96 -1.62
N ARG A 118 -21.68 9.77 -2.39
CA ARG A 118 -22.59 10.84 -2.80
C ARG A 118 -24.02 10.35 -2.61
N GLY A 119 -24.86 11.20 -2.03
CA GLY A 119 -26.26 10.90 -1.82
C GLY A 119 -27.06 12.14 -1.46
N SER A 120 -28.38 12.01 -1.47
CA SER A 120 -29.33 13.02 -1.04
C SER A 120 -29.25 13.28 0.47
N GLU A 121 -29.80 14.40 0.92
CA GLU A 121 -29.90 14.72 2.36
C GLU A 121 -30.58 13.58 3.15
N GLN A 122 -31.61 12.96 2.59
CA GLN A 122 -32.33 11.86 3.25
C GLN A 122 -31.48 10.60 3.37
N GLU A 123 -30.64 10.31 2.37
CA GLU A 123 -29.70 9.20 2.43
C GLU A 123 -28.63 9.43 3.50
N TRP A 124 -28.07 10.64 3.60
CA TRP A 124 -27.12 10.97 4.67
C TRP A 124 -27.71 10.88 6.06
N LEU A 125 -28.95 11.36 6.24
CA LEU A 125 -29.69 11.19 7.50
C LEU A 125 -29.87 9.71 7.85
N ALA A 126 -30.23 8.88 6.87
CA ALA A 126 -30.36 7.43 7.05
C ALA A 126 -29.01 6.73 7.26
N PHE A 127 -27.91 7.30 6.74
CA PHE A 127 -26.52 6.91 6.99
C PHE A 127 -26.03 7.32 8.39
N GLY A 128 -26.85 8.06 9.14
CA GLY A 128 -26.60 8.46 10.52
C GLY A 128 -25.89 9.81 10.67
N GLU A 129 -25.83 10.63 9.62
CA GLU A 129 -25.29 11.98 9.72
C GLU A 129 -26.26 12.93 10.44
N PRO A 130 -25.73 13.89 11.24
CA PRO A 130 -26.54 14.98 11.79
C PRO A 130 -27.24 15.78 10.67
N PRO A 131 -28.44 16.36 10.91
CA PRO A 131 -29.17 17.10 9.87
C PRO A 131 -28.38 18.24 9.21
N GLU A 132 -27.55 18.94 9.98
CA GLU A 132 -26.68 20.01 9.47
C GLU A 132 -25.59 19.50 8.53
N ASP A 133 -25.04 18.33 8.81
CA ASP A 133 -24.02 17.69 7.98
C ASP A 133 -24.66 17.03 6.76
N ALA A 134 -25.81 16.37 6.93
CA ALA A 134 -26.58 15.76 5.84
C ALA A 134 -26.99 16.81 4.78
N ALA A 135 -27.47 17.97 5.20
CA ALA A 135 -27.80 19.07 4.28
C ALA A 135 -26.55 19.60 3.55
N ARG A 136 -25.39 19.61 4.22
CA ARG A 136 -24.11 20.03 3.61
C ARG A 136 -23.56 18.99 2.62
N TYR A 137 -23.82 17.72 2.87
CA TYR A 137 -23.33 16.59 2.08
C TYR A 137 -24.25 16.21 0.92
N ALA A 138 -25.46 16.75 0.89
CA ALA A 138 -26.45 16.48 -0.14
C ALA A 138 -25.88 16.74 -1.55
N ASP A 139 -25.98 15.72 -2.40
CA ASP A 139 -25.66 15.74 -3.83
C ASP A 139 -24.22 16.11 -4.18
N VAL A 140 -23.30 16.10 -3.21
CA VAL A 140 -21.86 16.33 -3.40
C VAL A 140 -21.05 15.09 -3.01
N PRO A 141 -19.90 14.84 -3.65
CA PRO A 141 -18.99 13.78 -3.20
C PRO A 141 -18.45 14.10 -1.80
N VAL A 142 -18.43 13.13 -0.92
CA VAL A 142 -17.92 13.26 0.45
C VAL A 142 -16.83 12.23 0.66
N LEU A 143 -15.63 12.69 1.01
CA LEU A 143 -14.54 11.80 1.41
C LEU A 143 -14.91 11.15 2.74
N ILE A 144 -14.96 9.82 2.73
CA ILE A 144 -15.18 9.00 3.90
C ILE A 144 -13.84 8.41 4.33
N GLY A 145 -13.45 8.64 5.59
CA GLY A 145 -12.27 8.02 6.14
C GLY A 145 -12.49 6.55 6.50
N PRO A 146 -11.42 5.75 6.54
CA PRO A 146 -11.50 4.33 6.90
C PRO A 146 -12.04 4.14 8.31
N GLU A 147 -11.95 5.12 9.21
CA GLU A 147 -12.58 5.07 10.52
C GLU A 147 -14.11 4.92 10.48
N ARG A 148 -14.76 5.32 9.37
CA ARG A 148 -16.22 5.19 9.24
C ARG A 148 -16.61 3.76 8.91
N PHE A 149 -15.93 3.12 7.98
CA PHE A 149 -16.19 1.72 7.62
C PHE A 149 -15.40 0.73 8.47
N GLY A 150 -14.32 1.17 9.11
CA GLY A 150 -13.29 0.31 9.68
C GLY A 150 -12.16 -0.09 8.72
N PHE A 151 -12.35 0.13 7.42
CA PHE A 151 -11.44 -0.29 6.34
C PHE A 151 -11.78 0.49 5.05
N ASP A 152 -10.99 0.31 3.99
CA ASP A 152 -11.27 0.89 2.67
C ASP A 152 -11.88 -0.17 1.73
N LEU A 153 -13.18 -0.05 1.44
CA LEU A 153 -13.94 -1.04 0.65
C LEU A 153 -13.25 -1.41 -0.67
N ALA A 154 -12.84 -0.42 -1.47
CA ALA A 154 -12.24 -0.66 -2.78
C ALA A 154 -10.93 -1.45 -2.70
N SER A 155 -10.01 -1.09 -1.79
CA SER A 155 -8.75 -1.82 -1.67
C SER A 155 -8.90 -3.17 -0.97
N THR A 156 -9.80 -3.31 0.00
CA THR A 156 -10.09 -4.58 0.68
C THR A 156 -10.73 -5.59 -0.26
N LEU A 157 -11.66 -5.16 -1.11
CA LEU A 157 -12.38 -6.03 -2.05
C LEU A 157 -11.68 -6.19 -3.41
N ALA A 158 -10.52 -5.57 -3.60
CA ALA A 158 -9.76 -5.73 -4.83
C ALA A 158 -9.49 -7.23 -5.11
N PRO A 159 -9.86 -7.77 -6.29
CA PRO A 159 -9.75 -9.19 -6.60
C PRO A 159 -8.42 -9.83 -6.21
N ALA A 160 -7.29 -9.18 -6.53
CA ALA A 160 -5.96 -9.68 -6.14
C ALA A 160 -5.75 -9.75 -4.63
N ARG A 161 -6.22 -8.75 -3.86
CA ARG A 161 -6.08 -8.73 -2.40
C ARG A 161 -7.00 -9.77 -1.76
N LEU A 162 -8.26 -9.82 -2.22
CA LEU A 162 -9.24 -10.76 -1.70
C LEU A 162 -8.82 -12.20 -1.96
N ALA A 163 -8.31 -12.50 -3.17
CA ALA A 163 -7.78 -13.82 -3.51
C ALA A 163 -6.72 -14.30 -2.51
N LEU A 164 -5.74 -13.45 -2.19
CA LEU A 164 -4.67 -13.79 -1.23
C LEU A 164 -5.20 -14.02 0.18
N ALA A 165 -6.32 -13.40 0.54
CA ALA A 165 -6.91 -13.53 1.86
C ALA A 165 -7.80 -14.78 2.01
N LEU A 166 -8.19 -15.49 0.95
CA LEU A 166 -9.17 -16.61 1.05
C LEU A 166 -8.66 -17.87 1.78
N ASP A 167 -7.35 -18.10 1.89
CA ASP A 167 -6.77 -19.25 2.61
C ASP A 167 -5.76 -18.81 3.69
N PRO A 168 -6.21 -18.16 4.78
CA PRO A 168 -5.33 -17.65 5.83
C PRO A 168 -4.57 -18.76 6.57
N GLU A 169 -5.05 -20.00 6.53
CA GLU A 169 -4.42 -21.15 7.19
C GLU A 169 -3.37 -21.88 6.33
N ALA A 170 -3.25 -21.53 5.03
CA ALA A 170 -2.29 -22.16 4.13
C ALA A 170 -0.85 -22.12 4.68
N GLU A 171 -0.45 -20.97 5.25
CA GLU A 171 0.89 -20.78 5.78
C GLU A 171 1.14 -21.54 7.08
N ARG A 172 0.08 -21.78 7.86
CA ARG A 172 0.14 -22.55 9.12
C ARG A 172 0.09 -24.05 8.88
N GLY A 173 -0.20 -24.46 7.63
CA GLY A 173 -0.35 -25.86 7.26
C GLY A 173 -1.54 -26.54 7.92
N ALA A 174 -2.49 -25.79 8.48
CA ALA A 174 -3.73 -26.35 9.01
C ALA A 174 -4.64 -26.76 7.86
N ASP A 175 -5.45 -27.80 8.03
CA ASP A 175 -6.33 -28.28 6.97
C ASP A 175 -7.54 -27.35 6.76
N VAL A 176 -8.06 -27.32 5.54
CA VAL A 176 -9.35 -26.67 5.25
C VAL A 176 -10.48 -27.60 5.68
N THR A 177 -11.64 -27.03 6.04
CA THR A 177 -12.87 -27.79 6.24
C THR A 177 -13.70 -27.75 4.97
N VAL A 178 -14.16 -28.91 4.49
CA VAL A 178 -15.08 -29.01 3.35
C VAL A 178 -16.45 -29.44 3.85
N GLY A 179 -17.47 -28.62 3.61
CA GLY A 179 -18.85 -28.92 4.02
C GLY A 179 -19.66 -29.62 2.93
N GLU A 180 -20.93 -29.89 3.24
CA GLU A 180 -21.87 -30.46 2.26
C GLU A 180 -22.22 -29.41 1.17
N PRO A 181 -22.32 -29.82 -0.11
CA PRO A 181 -22.78 -28.94 -1.18
C PRO A 181 -24.15 -28.32 -0.87
N ILE A 182 -24.33 -27.06 -1.23
CA ILE A 182 -25.59 -26.32 -1.10
C ILE A 182 -25.97 -25.69 -2.44
N GLU A 183 -27.25 -25.38 -2.63
CA GLU A 183 -27.72 -24.67 -3.82
C GLU A 183 -27.50 -23.15 -3.68
N ILE A 184 -26.77 -22.55 -4.62
CA ILE A 184 -26.62 -21.10 -4.80
C ILE A 184 -26.99 -20.80 -6.26
N ASP A 185 -27.90 -19.86 -6.48
CA ASP A 185 -28.35 -19.43 -7.82
C ASP A 185 -28.68 -20.59 -8.78
N GLY A 186 -29.32 -21.64 -8.25
CA GLY A 186 -29.80 -22.79 -9.03
C GLY A 186 -28.76 -23.84 -9.41
N HIS A 187 -27.53 -23.76 -8.87
CA HIS A 187 -26.48 -24.79 -9.04
C HIS A 187 -25.84 -25.16 -7.70
N GLU A 188 -25.16 -26.32 -7.66
CA GLU A 188 -24.51 -26.82 -6.46
C GLU A 188 -23.15 -26.14 -6.25
N SER A 189 -22.94 -25.67 -5.02
CA SER A 189 -21.70 -25.02 -4.57
C SER A 189 -21.23 -25.67 -3.28
N THR A 190 -19.96 -26.06 -3.22
CA THR A 190 -19.35 -26.73 -2.07
C THR A 190 -18.63 -25.71 -1.18
N PRO A 191 -18.99 -25.56 0.11
CA PRO A 191 -18.29 -24.66 1.02
C PRO A 191 -16.92 -25.21 1.43
N VAL A 192 -15.89 -24.40 1.25
CA VAL A 192 -14.52 -24.64 1.71
C VAL A 192 -14.12 -23.55 2.69
N THR A 193 -13.87 -23.92 3.95
CA THR A 193 -13.54 -23.02 5.05
C THR A 193 -12.06 -23.08 5.41
N SER A 194 -11.41 -21.91 5.44
CA SER A 194 -10.04 -21.70 5.95
C SER A 194 -10.05 -20.55 6.96
N GLY A 195 -9.72 -20.85 8.22
CA GLY A 195 -9.81 -19.89 9.32
C GLY A 195 -11.23 -19.35 9.49
N SER A 196 -11.40 -18.03 9.43
CA SER A 196 -12.69 -17.35 9.52
C SER A 196 -13.42 -17.16 8.19
N ILE A 197 -12.84 -17.65 7.09
CA ILE A 197 -13.34 -17.40 5.73
C ILE A 197 -13.89 -18.71 5.14
N THR A 198 -15.11 -18.65 4.62
CA THR A 198 -15.74 -19.73 3.86
C THR A 198 -15.97 -19.28 2.43
N THR A 199 -15.39 -20.01 1.49
CA THR A 199 -15.56 -19.79 0.06
C THR A 199 -16.45 -20.89 -0.51
N TYR A 200 -17.54 -20.53 -1.18
CA TYR A 200 -18.45 -21.46 -1.84
C TYR A 200 -17.99 -21.64 -3.28
N LEU A 201 -17.63 -22.88 -3.62
CA LEU A 201 -17.06 -23.22 -4.91
C LEU A 201 -18.05 -24.04 -5.75
N SER A 202 -18.49 -23.49 -6.87
CA SER A 202 -19.13 -24.26 -7.95
C SER A 202 -18.10 -25.16 -8.63
N ASP A 203 -18.58 -26.16 -9.38
CA ASP A 203 -17.73 -27.08 -10.16
C ASP A 203 -16.68 -27.82 -9.31
N PHE A 204 -16.94 -27.99 -8.01
CA PHE A 204 -16.11 -28.75 -7.08
C PHE A 204 -16.96 -29.84 -6.39
N ASP A 205 -16.77 -31.08 -6.82
CA ASP A 205 -17.35 -32.26 -6.14
C ASP A 205 -16.33 -32.87 -5.15
N PRO A 206 -16.61 -32.86 -3.83
CA PRO A 206 -15.74 -33.48 -2.84
C PRO A 206 -15.76 -35.01 -2.87
N ALA A 207 -16.72 -35.65 -3.54
CA ALA A 207 -16.79 -37.11 -3.67
C ALA A 207 -15.94 -37.63 -4.83
N GLU A 208 -15.85 -36.90 -5.94
CA GLU A 208 -15.14 -37.33 -7.14
C GLU A 208 -13.72 -36.74 -7.26
N PRO A 209 -12.72 -37.52 -7.71
CA PRO A 209 -11.44 -36.96 -8.11
C PRO A 209 -11.67 -36.02 -9.29
N SER A 210 -10.99 -34.87 -9.28
CA SER A 210 -11.12 -33.81 -10.30
C SER A 210 -11.24 -34.41 -11.69
N GLY A 211 -12.34 -34.11 -12.39
CA GLY A 211 -12.54 -34.48 -13.79
C GLY A 211 -11.42 -33.93 -14.68
N ASP A 212 -11.49 -34.17 -15.99
CA ASP A 212 -10.45 -33.86 -17.00
C ASP A 212 -9.98 -32.38 -17.12
N GLY A 213 -10.34 -31.52 -16.16
CA GLY A 213 -9.96 -30.12 -16.04
C GLY A 213 -10.81 -29.18 -16.88
N SER A 214 -11.90 -29.69 -17.49
CA SER A 214 -12.90 -28.88 -18.20
C SER A 214 -13.73 -28.03 -17.25
N ASP A 215 -14.24 -28.63 -16.17
CA ASP A 215 -14.93 -27.93 -15.09
C ASP A 215 -13.92 -27.51 -14.04
N ARG A 216 -13.88 -26.21 -13.78
CA ARG A 216 -12.86 -25.57 -12.95
C ARG A 216 -13.60 -24.83 -11.84
N PRO A 217 -13.16 -24.95 -10.58
CA PRO A 217 -13.82 -24.29 -9.47
C PRO A 217 -13.94 -22.78 -9.70
N ALA A 218 -15.15 -22.25 -9.62
CA ALA A 218 -15.45 -20.82 -9.59
C ALA A 218 -15.96 -20.43 -8.18
N ILE A 219 -15.96 -19.14 -7.87
CA ILE A 219 -16.41 -18.64 -6.57
C ILE A 219 -17.82 -18.10 -6.75
N ASP A 220 -18.79 -18.68 -6.06
CA ASP A 220 -20.19 -18.19 -6.11
C ASP A 220 -20.47 -17.26 -4.92
N ARG A 221 -19.81 -17.51 -3.79
CA ARG A 221 -19.98 -16.71 -2.57
C ARG A 221 -18.75 -16.74 -1.68
N ILE A 222 -18.46 -15.63 -1.01
CA ILE A 222 -17.42 -15.52 0.01
C ILE A 222 -18.06 -14.99 1.30
N VAL A 223 -17.85 -15.73 2.39
CA VAL A 223 -18.32 -15.35 3.73
C VAL A 223 -17.11 -15.20 4.64
N SER A 224 -16.92 -13.99 5.18
CA SER A 224 -15.95 -13.72 6.24
C SER A 224 -16.72 -13.54 7.55
N ALA A 225 -16.46 -14.42 8.52
CA ALA A 225 -17.00 -14.28 9.87
C ALA A 225 -16.04 -13.44 10.73
N SER A 226 -16.56 -12.54 11.55
CA SER A 226 -15.73 -11.86 12.56
C SER A 226 -15.18 -12.91 13.52
N SER A 227 -13.84 -13.02 13.65
CA SER A 227 -13.28 -13.79 14.75
C SER A 227 -13.54 -13.04 16.06
N SER A 228 -14.04 -13.75 17.06
CA SER A 228 -14.42 -13.16 18.35
C SER A 228 -13.23 -12.92 19.29
N GLY A 229 -12.00 -12.90 18.79
CA GLY A 229 -10.80 -12.84 19.64
C GLY A 229 -9.57 -12.33 18.91
N GLU A 230 -9.06 -11.20 19.40
CA GLU A 230 -7.83 -10.50 18.98
C GLU A 230 -7.87 -9.82 17.61
N SER A 231 -8.26 -8.54 17.64
CA SER A 231 -8.15 -7.58 16.53
C SER A 231 -6.68 -7.42 16.09
N GLY A 232 -6.25 -8.21 15.12
CA GLY A 232 -5.07 -7.91 14.30
C GLY A 232 -5.42 -6.90 13.22
N GLU A 233 -4.46 -6.05 12.82
CA GLU A 233 -4.65 -5.02 11.78
C GLU A 233 -4.91 -5.59 10.36
N ASP A 234 -4.80 -6.91 10.18
CA ASP A 234 -4.94 -7.60 8.88
C ASP A 234 -6.21 -8.45 8.74
N GLU A 235 -7.13 -8.43 9.72
CA GLU A 235 -8.35 -9.23 9.62
C GLU A 235 -9.36 -8.60 8.63
N LEU A 236 -9.88 -9.42 7.72
CA LEU A 236 -10.96 -9.00 6.82
C LEU A 236 -12.21 -8.61 7.63
N PRO A 237 -13.00 -7.61 7.18
CA PRO A 237 -14.27 -7.31 7.82
C PRO A 237 -15.23 -8.49 7.71
N GLU A 238 -16.27 -8.50 8.56
CA GLU A 238 -17.36 -9.46 8.43
C GLU A 238 -18.17 -9.11 7.16
N PHE A 239 -18.31 -10.07 6.24
CA PHE A 239 -19.07 -9.87 5.00
C PHE A 239 -19.66 -11.16 4.44
N THR A 240 -20.60 -10.98 3.53
CA THR A 240 -21.14 -12.02 2.64
C THR A 240 -21.23 -11.40 1.26
N LEU A 241 -20.43 -11.87 0.32
CA LEU A 241 -20.30 -11.30 -1.02
C LEU A 241 -20.51 -12.37 -2.08
N GLU A 242 -21.16 -12.00 -3.17
CA GLU A 242 -21.39 -12.80 -4.37
C GLU A 242 -20.59 -12.14 -5.50
N PRO A 243 -19.40 -12.68 -5.82
CA PRO A 243 -18.55 -12.14 -6.87
C PRO A 243 -19.00 -12.64 -8.24
N GLU A 244 -19.24 -11.71 -9.16
CA GLU A 244 -19.42 -11.97 -10.58
C GLU A 244 -18.20 -11.40 -11.34
N PRO A 245 -17.41 -12.23 -12.04
CA PRO A 245 -16.26 -11.73 -12.78
C PRO A 245 -16.73 -10.84 -13.94
N GLU A 246 -16.16 -9.65 -14.04
CA GLU A 246 -16.45 -8.75 -15.16
C GLU A 246 -15.64 -9.14 -16.38
N GLU A 247 -16.23 -8.97 -17.55
CA GLU A 247 -15.48 -9.08 -18.79
C GLU A 247 -14.43 -7.96 -18.88
N ALA A 248 -13.39 -8.22 -19.65
CA ALA A 248 -12.28 -7.28 -19.79
C ALA A 248 -12.70 -5.91 -20.33
N ASP A 249 -13.68 -5.88 -21.23
CA ASP A 249 -14.17 -4.65 -21.82
C ASP A 249 -14.97 -3.84 -20.79
N ASP A 250 -15.76 -4.49 -19.93
CA ASP A 250 -16.51 -3.86 -18.83
C ASP A 250 -15.55 -3.33 -17.75
N ALA A 251 -14.53 -4.11 -17.40
CA ALA A 251 -13.46 -3.68 -16.49
C ALA A 251 -12.72 -2.43 -16.98
N LEU A 252 -12.54 -2.29 -18.31
CA LEU A 252 -11.96 -1.09 -18.93
C LEU A 252 -12.97 0.06 -19.02
N GLY A 253 -14.27 -0.24 -19.18
CA GLY A 253 -15.36 0.73 -19.18
C GLY A 253 -15.38 1.61 -17.94
N ILE A 254 -15.04 1.05 -16.77
CA ILE A 254 -14.85 1.82 -15.52
C ILE A 254 -13.87 2.99 -15.74
N TYR A 255 -12.75 2.75 -16.43
CA TYR A 255 -11.73 3.78 -16.67
C TYR A 255 -12.11 4.78 -17.77
N GLU A 256 -13.15 4.51 -18.55
CA GLU A 256 -13.73 5.49 -19.47
C GLU A 256 -14.59 6.52 -18.71
N GLU A 257 -15.28 6.09 -17.66
CA GLU A 257 -16.16 6.94 -16.84
C GLU A 257 -15.43 7.67 -15.71
N LEU A 258 -14.42 7.02 -15.10
CA LEU A 258 -13.70 7.53 -13.94
C LEU A 258 -13.14 8.96 -14.13
N PRO A 259 -12.58 9.38 -15.29
CA PRO A 259 -12.11 10.75 -15.46
C PRO A 259 -13.19 11.80 -15.19
N GLY A 260 -14.44 11.55 -15.63
CA GLY A 260 -15.58 12.40 -15.34
C GLY A 260 -15.88 12.46 -13.84
N ARG A 261 -15.95 11.29 -13.21
CA ARG A 261 -16.24 11.19 -11.77
C ARG A 261 -15.12 11.78 -10.89
N VAL A 262 -13.87 11.66 -11.30
CA VAL A 262 -12.71 12.27 -10.60
C VAL A 262 -12.72 13.77 -10.77
N ASN A 263 -13.13 14.32 -11.92
CA ASN A 263 -13.32 15.77 -12.07
C ASN A 263 -14.33 16.32 -11.05
N ASP A 264 -15.42 15.60 -10.83
CA ASP A 264 -16.45 15.99 -9.86
C ASP A 264 -15.92 16.03 -8.42
N LEU A 265 -14.85 15.29 -8.11
CA LEU A 265 -14.20 15.33 -6.80
C LEU A 265 -13.51 16.66 -6.48
N GLY A 266 -13.37 17.58 -7.46
CA GLY A 266 -12.96 18.96 -7.18
C GLY A 266 -13.92 19.70 -6.25
N ASN A 267 -15.18 19.24 -6.17
CA ASN A 267 -16.16 19.76 -5.24
C ASN A 267 -16.29 18.93 -3.95
N ALA A 268 -15.47 17.89 -3.78
CA ALA A 268 -15.63 16.95 -2.68
C ALA A 268 -15.46 17.61 -1.30
N VAL A 269 -16.27 17.18 -0.34
CA VAL A 269 -16.26 17.65 1.05
C VAL A 269 -15.58 16.62 1.96
N ASP A 270 -14.86 17.06 2.98
CA ASP A 270 -14.21 16.16 3.95
C ASP A 270 -15.11 15.94 5.17
N SER A 271 -15.68 14.74 5.33
CA SER A 271 -16.57 14.44 6.47
C SER A 271 -15.84 14.36 7.82
N ARG A 272 -14.52 14.25 7.79
CA ARG A 272 -13.67 14.10 8.97
C ARG A 272 -13.35 15.43 9.62
N ILE A 273 -13.75 16.54 8.98
CA ILE A 273 -13.44 17.89 9.41
C ILE A 273 -14.74 18.63 9.64
N SER A 274 -14.99 19.00 10.90
CA SER A 274 -16.08 19.92 11.24
C SER A 274 -15.53 21.34 11.36
N VAL A 275 -16.29 22.31 10.85
CA VAL A 275 -16.02 23.73 11.08
C VAL A 275 -16.79 24.12 12.35
N GLY A 276 -16.07 24.56 13.39
CA GLY A 276 -16.60 24.73 14.73
C GLY A 276 -17.64 25.86 14.86
N GLY A 277 -18.66 25.61 15.69
CA GLY A 277 -19.91 26.38 15.86
C GLY A 277 -19.83 27.77 16.51
N ASN A 278 -18.67 28.42 16.54
CA ASN A 278 -18.56 29.84 16.87
C ASN A 278 -17.74 30.53 15.79
N VAL A 279 -18.35 30.67 14.61
CA VAL A 279 -17.84 31.63 13.63
C VAL A 279 -18.11 33.03 14.17
N ASN A 280 -17.14 33.55 14.92
CA ASN A 280 -17.25 34.86 15.53
C ASN A 280 -17.02 35.93 14.46
N GLY A 281 -18.11 36.54 14.02
CA GLY A 281 -18.09 37.72 13.17
C GLY A 281 -18.06 39.01 14.01
N GLN A 282 -17.17 39.94 13.70
CA GLN A 282 -17.21 41.29 14.24
C GLN A 282 -17.08 42.33 13.13
N PHE A 283 -17.94 43.35 13.17
CA PHE A 283 -17.73 44.53 12.34
C PHE A 283 -16.56 45.33 12.91
N LEU A 284 -15.57 45.63 12.07
CA LEU A 284 -14.40 46.42 12.45
C LEU A 284 -14.77 47.90 12.65
N GLN A 285 -15.86 48.35 12.04
CA GLN A 285 -16.43 49.68 12.20
C GLN A 285 -17.87 49.58 12.74
N ASN A 286 -18.17 50.31 13.81
CA ASN A 286 -19.53 50.43 14.34
C ASN A 286 -19.80 51.87 14.85
N PRO A 287 -20.63 52.68 14.17
CA PRO A 287 -21.29 52.40 12.89
C PRO A 287 -20.30 52.42 11.71
N CYS A 288 -20.59 51.66 10.65
CA CYS A 288 -19.86 51.78 9.39
C CYS A 288 -20.36 52.97 8.56
N LEU A 289 -19.47 53.75 7.94
CA LEU A 289 -19.79 54.94 7.14
C LEU A 289 -19.45 54.68 5.66
N GLY A 290 -20.44 54.23 4.88
CA GLY A 290 -20.29 53.90 3.44
C GLY A 290 -19.52 52.61 3.14
N VAL A 291 -18.66 52.13 4.04
CA VAL A 291 -17.96 50.84 3.94
C VAL A 291 -18.06 50.08 5.26
N CYS A 292 -18.61 48.87 5.23
CA CYS A 292 -18.70 47.97 6.37
C CYS A 292 -17.72 46.81 6.17
N THR A 293 -16.70 46.72 7.02
CA THR A 293 -15.76 45.60 7.04
C THR A 293 -16.11 44.67 8.19
N ILE A 294 -16.29 43.39 7.89
CA ILE A 294 -16.46 42.33 8.86
C ILE A 294 -15.27 41.39 8.86
N GLN A 295 -14.93 40.93 10.05
CA GLN A 295 -13.92 39.93 10.30
C GLN A 295 -14.57 38.68 10.87
N PHE A 296 -14.32 37.51 10.29
CA PHE A 296 -14.74 36.21 10.80
C PHE A 296 -13.53 35.42 11.27
N VAL A 297 -13.61 34.86 12.48
CA VAL A 297 -12.67 33.83 12.93
C VAL A 297 -13.31 32.47 12.71
N ILE A 298 -12.70 31.65 11.85
CA ILE A 298 -13.15 30.30 11.53
C ILE A 298 -12.23 29.32 12.25
N THR A 299 -12.81 28.32 12.91
CA THR A 299 -12.09 27.23 13.54
C THR A 299 -12.48 25.90 12.92
N ASN A 300 -11.60 24.91 12.98
CA ASN A 300 -11.94 23.53 12.60
C ASN A 300 -11.56 22.55 13.70
N THR A 301 -12.23 21.40 13.67
CA THR A 301 -11.89 20.21 14.42
C THR A 301 -11.72 19.08 13.42
N VAL A 302 -10.61 18.35 13.53
CA VAL A 302 -10.32 17.17 12.70
C VAL A 302 -10.52 15.92 13.54
N ASN A 303 -11.44 15.08 13.12
CA ASN A 303 -11.78 13.79 13.72
C ASN A 303 -11.29 12.66 12.82
N THR A 304 -10.02 12.28 12.95
CA THR A 304 -9.42 11.16 12.22
C THR A 304 -8.77 10.16 13.18
N SER A 305 -8.54 8.92 12.71
CA SER A 305 -7.70 7.97 13.43
C SER A 305 -6.26 8.49 13.59
N ARG A 306 -5.49 7.90 14.52
CA ARG A 306 -4.10 8.33 14.81
C ARG A 306 -3.16 8.21 13.61
N ASP A 307 -3.49 7.33 12.68
CA ASP A 307 -2.64 7.01 11.52
C ASP A 307 -2.87 7.96 10.34
N ILE A 308 -3.96 8.72 10.36
CA ILE A 308 -4.28 9.73 9.37
C ILE A 308 -3.86 11.10 9.89
N ARG A 309 -2.88 11.71 9.22
CA ARG A 309 -2.42 13.08 9.52
C ARG A 309 -3.01 14.08 8.55
N VAL A 310 -3.97 14.87 9.01
CA VAL A 310 -4.38 16.11 8.35
C VAL A 310 -3.56 17.26 8.96
N THR A 311 -2.81 17.98 8.14
CA THR A 311 -1.99 19.12 8.60
C THR A 311 -2.59 20.46 8.20
N THR A 312 -3.35 20.50 7.12
CA THR A 312 -3.96 21.71 6.57
C THR A 312 -5.37 21.39 6.11
N VAL A 313 -6.31 22.26 6.49
CA VAL A 313 -7.71 22.23 6.07
C VAL A 313 -7.91 23.30 5.01
N ARG A 314 -8.45 22.90 3.86
CA ARG A 314 -8.87 23.81 2.81
C ARG A 314 -10.37 24.06 2.89
N PHE A 315 -10.79 25.27 2.59
CA PHE A 315 -12.19 25.61 2.59
C PHE A 315 -12.49 26.69 1.56
N ASP A 316 -13.70 26.66 1.04
CA ASP A 316 -14.31 27.77 0.34
C ASP A 316 -15.29 28.48 1.27
N TYR A 317 -15.47 29.78 1.06
CA TYR A 317 -16.40 30.57 1.84
C TYR A 317 -17.20 31.53 0.97
N THR A 318 -18.43 31.81 1.42
CA THR A 318 -19.28 32.87 0.89
C THR A 318 -19.82 33.68 2.06
N VAL A 319 -19.60 34.99 2.04
CA VAL A 319 -20.15 35.94 3.02
C VAL A 319 -21.27 36.72 2.34
N SER A 320 -22.48 36.63 2.89
CA SER A 320 -23.62 37.46 2.49
C SER A 320 -23.90 38.53 3.54
N MET A 321 -24.13 39.76 3.13
CA MET A 321 -24.58 40.85 4.01
C MET A 321 -26.00 41.27 3.64
N GLN A 322 -26.85 41.44 4.65
CA GLN A 322 -28.25 41.85 4.49
C GLN A 322 -28.56 42.98 5.46
N SER A 323 -29.42 43.91 5.02
CA SER A 323 -30.00 44.93 5.90
C SER A 323 -31.51 44.68 6.03
N SER A 324 -32.08 44.98 7.20
CA SER A 324 -33.53 44.89 7.42
C SER A 324 -34.33 45.96 6.68
N VAL A 325 -33.65 46.91 6.03
CA VAL A 325 -34.21 47.98 5.21
C VAL A 325 -33.53 47.92 3.84
N PRO A 326 -34.22 48.24 2.72
CA PRO A 326 -33.64 48.20 1.38
C PRO A 326 -32.52 49.26 1.21
N VAL A 327 -31.33 48.88 1.65
CA VAL A 327 -30.06 49.53 1.34
C VAL A 327 -29.35 48.59 0.38
N ALA A 328 -28.95 49.09 -0.79
CA ALA A 328 -28.14 48.33 -1.72
C ALA A 328 -26.73 48.17 -1.13
N LEU A 329 -26.54 47.08 -0.38
CA LEU A 329 -25.22 46.62 0.02
C LEU A 329 -24.53 46.06 -1.23
N GLY A 330 -23.25 46.39 -1.42
CA GLY A 330 -22.43 45.81 -2.48
C GLY A 330 -22.40 44.29 -2.39
N PRO A 331 -21.91 43.61 -3.46
CA PRO A 331 -21.80 42.16 -3.44
C PRO A 331 -20.99 41.73 -2.22
N GLY A 332 -21.45 40.67 -1.55
CA GLY A 332 -20.66 40.00 -0.54
C GLY A 332 -19.33 39.49 -1.11
N CYS A 333 -18.47 38.91 -0.28
CA CYS A 333 -17.23 38.31 -0.75
C CYS A 333 -17.32 36.79 -0.72
N ASN A 334 -16.66 36.16 -1.68
CA ASN A 334 -16.41 34.73 -1.72
C ASN A 334 -14.92 34.49 -1.98
N GLY A 335 -14.45 33.30 -1.62
CA GLY A 335 -13.07 32.92 -1.86
C GLY A 335 -12.74 31.57 -1.27
N SER A 336 -11.45 31.23 -1.34
CA SER A 336 -10.88 30.00 -0.79
C SER A 336 -9.80 30.35 0.24
N GLY A 337 -9.59 29.50 1.23
CA GLY A 337 -8.56 29.68 2.24
C GLY A 337 -8.00 28.37 2.76
N THR A 338 -6.96 28.48 3.57
CA THR A 338 -6.34 27.36 4.29
C THR A 338 -6.22 27.70 5.76
N MET A 339 -6.35 26.69 6.62
CA MET A 339 -6.06 26.81 8.05
C MET A 339 -5.37 25.54 8.57
N PRO A 340 -4.58 25.62 9.65
CA PRO A 340 -4.01 24.42 10.27
C PRO A 340 -5.12 23.48 10.75
N ALA A 341 -4.84 22.17 10.76
CA ALA A 341 -5.72 21.20 11.40
C ALA A 341 -5.87 21.49 12.90
N ASN A 342 -7.10 21.41 13.41
CA ASN A 342 -7.45 21.81 14.78
C ASN A 342 -7.05 23.27 15.10
N GLY A 343 -7.00 24.11 14.06
CA GLY A 343 -6.56 25.50 14.12
C GLY A 343 -7.67 26.48 13.74
N SER A 344 -7.26 27.73 13.56
CA SER A 344 -8.15 28.80 13.14
C SER A 344 -7.52 29.67 12.07
N THR A 345 -8.37 30.41 11.36
CA THR A 345 -7.95 31.48 10.47
C THR A 345 -8.95 32.63 10.52
N THR A 346 -8.49 33.79 10.06
CA THR A 346 -9.25 35.03 10.08
C THR A 346 -9.52 35.46 8.65
N LEU A 347 -10.80 35.61 8.33
CA LEU A 347 -11.25 36.18 7.06
C LEU A 347 -11.74 37.60 7.27
N THR A 348 -11.50 38.45 6.26
CA THR A 348 -12.00 39.82 6.26
C THR A 348 -12.79 40.06 4.98
N CYS A 349 -13.97 40.62 5.11
CA CYS A 349 -14.88 40.93 4.01
C CYS A 349 -15.33 42.38 4.13
N SER A 350 -15.41 43.11 3.02
CA SER A 350 -15.94 44.48 3.04
C SER A 350 -17.08 44.61 2.04
N ALA A 351 -18.15 45.31 2.44
CA ALA A 351 -19.22 45.74 1.56
C ALA A 351 -19.35 47.25 1.59
N THR A 352 -19.67 47.85 0.45
CA THR A 352 -19.93 49.28 0.33
C THR A 352 -21.43 49.55 0.23
N TYR A 353 -21.87 50.73 0.65
CA TYR A 353 -23.25 51.19 0.50
C TYR A 353 -23.28 52.71 0.38
N ASP A 354 -24.36 53.28 -0.16
CA ASP A 354 -24.53 54.73 -0.22
C ASP A 354 -25.09 55.24 1.14
N PRO A 355 -24.29 55.99 1.94
CA PRO A 355 -24.74 56.50 3.22
C PRO A 355 -25.86 57.55 3.10
N GLN A 356 -26.07 58.16 1.92
CA GLN A 356 -27.17 59.12 1.71
C GLN A 356 -28.55 58.48 1.81
N LEU A 357 -28.63 57.15 1.68
CA LEU A 357 -29.87 56.38 1.84
C LEU A 357 -30.30 56.25 3.31
N ILE A 358 -29.44 56.62 4.28
CA ILE A 358 -29.75 56.59 5.71
C ILE A 358 -29.95 58.03 6.21
N PRO A 359 -31.15 58.40 6.70
CA PRO A 359 -31.40 59.73 7.25
C PRO A 359 -30.44 60.07 8.40
N ALA A 360 -30.03 61.35 8.48
CA ALA A 360 -29.14 61.83 9.53
C ALA A 360 -29.68 61.49 10.93
N GLY A 361 -28.82 60.91 11.77
CA GLY A 361 -29.17 60.49 13.13
C GLY A 361 -29.85 59.12 13.27
N GLN A 362 -30.05 58.39 12.17
CA GLN A 362 -30.57 57.01 12.20
C GLN A 362 -29.46 55.97 12.04
N THR A 363 -29.63 54.81 12.68
CA THR A 363 -28.82 53.60 12.46
C THR A 363 -29.70 52.50 11.87
N ARG A 364 -29.12 51.66 11.01
CA ARG A 364 -29.80 50.51 10.41
C ARG A 364 -29.00 49.24 10.71
N PRO A 365 -29.62 48.16 11.19
CA PRO A 365 -28.90 46.93 11.47
C PRO A 365 -28.50 46.27 10.14
N ILE A 366 -27.27 45.74 10.13
CA ILE A 366 -26.73 44.91 9.05
C ILE A 366 -26.36 43.57 9.69
N THR A 367 -26.82 42.49 9.07
CA THR A 367 -26.47 41.13 9.43
C THR A 367 -25.54 40.58 8.36
N ALA A 368 -24.45 39.94 8.77
CA ALA A 368 -23.61 39.19 7.87
C ALA A 368 -23.66 37.72 8.26
N SER A 369 -23.71 36.86 7.25
CA SER A 369 -23.70 35.41 7.40
C SER A 369 -22.57 34.86 6.54
N ILE A 370 -21.89 33.85 7.03
CA ILE A 370 -20.83 33.16 6.32
C ILE A 370 -21.18 31.69 6.19
N GLN A 371 -21.02 31.16 4.99
CA GLN A 371 -21.07 29.74 4.70
C GLN A 371 -19.65 29.28 4.39
N VAL A 372 -19.24 28.17 5.00
CA VAL A 372 -17.90 27.59 4.84
C VAL A 372 -18.05 26.14 4.41
N THR A 373 -17.40 25.77 3.31
CA THR A 373 -17.37 24.40 2.79
C THR A 373 -15.95 23.89 2.83
N VAL A 374 -15.70 22.88 3.66
CA VAL A 374 -14.37 22.24 3.73
C VAL A 374 -14.18 21.36 2.50
N ARG A 375 -13.05 21.52 1.81
CA ARG A 375 -12.73 20.72 0.62
C ARG A 375 -11.86 19.53 0.98
N ALA A 376 -12.24 18.35 0.50
CA ALA A 376 -11.49 17.11 0.70
C ALA A 376 -10.21 17.05 -0.14
N LEU A 377 -10.24 17.66 -1.33
CA LEU A 377 -9.14 17.65 -2.27
C LEU A 377 -8.87 19.07 -2.78
N ASP A 378 -7.61 19.33 -3.11
CA ASP A 378 -7.23 20.50 -3.88
C ASP A 378 -7.16 20.19 -5.39
N PRO A 379 -7.15 21.21 -6.26
CA PRO A 379 -7.11 21.00 -7.72
C PRO A 379 -5.91 20.18 -8.21
N GLN A 380 -4.75 20.30 -7.54
CA GLN A 380 -3.58 19.49 -7.86
C GLN A 380 -3.80 18.03 -7.46
N GLN A 381 -4.40 17.75 -6.29
CA GLN A 381 -4.74 16.39 -5.87
C GLN A 381 -5.78 15.74 -6.80
N VAL A 382 -6.73 16.50 -7.32
CA VAL A 382 -7.66 16.00 -8.36
C VAL A 382 -6.90 15.63 -9.62
N THR A 383 -5.99 16.49 -10.08
CA THR A 383 -5.12 16.20 -11.25
C THR A 383 -4.27 14.95 -11.00
N GLU A 384 -3.66 14.82 -9.82
CA GLU A 384 -2.87 13.64 -9.43
C GLU A 384 -3.73 12.37 -9.41
N LEU A 385 -4.99 12.45 -8.97
CA LEU A 385 -5.92 11.33 -9.01
C LEU A 385 -6.30 10.96 -10.45
N GLN A 386 -6.44 11.93 -11.36
CA GLN A 386 -6.70 11.67 -12.78
C GLN A 386 -5.53 10.93 -13.43
N ASP A 387 -4.31 11.41 -13.21
CA ASP A 387 -3.10 10.76 -13.71
C ASP A 387 -2.99 9.34 -13.16
N LYS A 388 -3.21 9.17 -11.85
CA LYS A 388 -3.20 7.85 -11.19
C LYS A 388 -4.25 6.90 -11.76
N THR A 389 -5.45 7.42 -12.04
CA THR A 389 -6.55 6.66 -12.65
C THR A 389 -6.18 6.20 -14.07
N ALA A 390 -5.61 7.09 -14.89
CA ALA A 390 -5.15 6.75 -16.23
C ALA A 390 -4.02 5.70 -16.21
N ASP A 391 -3.11 5.79 -15.24
CA ASP A 391 -2.04 4.81 -15.03
C ASP A 391 -2.57 3.45 -14.60
N ARG A 392 -3.58 3.42 -13.71
CA ARG A 392 -4.24 2.21 -13.23
C ARG A 392 -5.07 1.52 -14.32
N GLY A 393 -5.76 2.28 -15.17
CA GLY A 393 -6.47 1.72 -16.32
C GLY A 393 -5.54 0.99 -17.29
N ARG A 394 -4.29 1.47 -17.45
CA ARG A 394 -3.27 0.72 -18.22
C ARG A 394 -2.84 -0.58 -17.54
N GLN A 395 -2.76 -0.61 -16.22
CA GLN A 395 -2.42 -1.83 -15.48
C GLN A 395 -3.52 -2.90 -15.61
N VAL A 396 -4.78 -2.49 -15.49
CA VAL A 396 -5.92 -3.40 -15.69
C VAL A 396 -5.92 -3.96 -17.11
N LYS A 397 -5.65 -3.12 -18.11
CA LYS A 397 -5.48 -3.56 -19.50
C LYS A 397 -4.37 -4.60 -19.68
N ASP A 398 -3.24 -4.43 -18.99
CA ASP A 398 -2.12 -5.39 -19.05
C ASP A 398 -2.51 -6.74 -18.43
N ILE A 399 -3.27 -6.74 -17.32
CA ILE A 399 -3.78 -7.97 -16.67
C ILE A 399 -4.63 -8.78 -17.64
N THR A 400 -5.58 -8.13 -18.32
CA THR A 400 -6.42 -8.77 -19.34
C THR A 400 -5.60 -9.49 -20.41
N GLN A 401 -4.46 -8.93 -20.80
CA GLN A 401 -3.63 -9.50 -21.87
C GLN A 401 -2.75 -10.67 -21.38
N ASP A 402 -2.37 -10.67 -20.10
CA ASP A 402 -1.45 -11.66 -19.52
C ASP A 402 -2.14 -12.83 -18.80
N ALA A 403 -3.36 -12.63 -18.28
CA ALA A 403 -4.16 -13.63 -17.54
C ALA A 403 -4.32 -15.00 -18.23
N PRO A 404 -4.46 -15.11 -19.57
CA PRO A 404 -4.55 -16.42 -20.23
C PRO A 404 -3.29 -17.30 -20.04
N ASN A 405 -2.13 -16.70 -19.70
CA ASN A 405 -0.83 -17.36 -19.67
C ASN A 405 -0.36 -17.79 -18.26
N SER A 406 -0.90 -17.21 -17.18
CA SER A 406 -0.58 -17.56 -15.78
C SER A 406 -1.23 -18.88 -15.39
N TYR A 407 -2.53 -19.00 -15.63
CA TYR A 407 -3.31 -20.21 -15.36
C TYR A 407 -2.76 -21.44 -16.09
N ARG A 408 -2.47 -21.31 -17.40
CA ARG A 408 -1.95 -22.40 -18.22
C ARG A 408 -0.63 -22.97 -17.68
N ARG A 409 0.25 -22.11 -17.16
CA ARG A 409 1.52 -22.52 -16.54
C ARG A 409 1.34 -23.27 -15.22
N TYR A 410 0.32 -22.93 -14.42
CA TYR A 410 0.02 -23.65 -13.18
C TYR A 410 -0.53 -25.05 -13.45
N ALA A 411 -1.57 -25.16 -14.31
CA ALA A 411 -2.18 -26.43 -14.67
C ALA A 411 -1.18 -27.39 -15.36
N GLU A 412 -0.26 -26.88 -16.17
CA GLU A 412 0.76 -27.69 -16.85
C GLU A 412 1.92 -28.13 -15.94
N SER A 413 2.16 -27.47 -14.80
CA SER A 413 3.33 -27.74 -13.95
C SER A 413 3.03 -28.43 -12.62
N GLY A 414 1.76 -28.49 -12.19
CA GLY A 414 1.37 -29.11 -10.90
C GLY A 414 2.09 -28.54 -9.68
N GLY A 415 2.74 -27.38 -9.83
CA GLY A 415 3.58 -26.77 -8.81
C GLY A 415 2.81 -25.84 -7.88
N THR A 416 3.43 -25.45 -6.77
CA THR A 416 2.93 -24.38 -5.89
C THR A 416 2.60 -23.14 -6.70
N LEU A 417 1.44 -22.53 -6.42
CA LEU A 417 0.94 -21.28 -7.01
C LEU A 417 2.11 -20.36 -7.39
N PRO A 418 2.30 -20.02 -8.68
CA PRO A 418 3.26 -18.98 -9.03
C PRO A 418 2.75 -17.70 -8.38
N GLN A 419 3.42 -17.26 -7.32
CA GLN A 419 3.24 -15.91 -6.79
C GLN A 419 3.35 -14.97 -7.99
N PRO A 420 2.25 -14.31 -8.36
CA PRO A 420 2.21 -13.59 -9.62
C PRO A 420 3.22 -12.45 -9.54
N LYS A 421 3.89 -12.17 -10.67
CA LYS A 421 4.94 -11.15 -10.73
C LYS A 421 4.47 -9.73 -10.40
N TRP A 422 3.17 -9.51 -10.19
CA TRP A 422 2.60 -8.23 -9.77
C TRP A 422 2.52 -8.02 -8.25
N THR A 423 2.67 -9.06 -7.40
CA THR A 423 2.77 -8.85 -5.93
C THR A 423 4.06 -8.16 -5.52
N GLN A 424 5.07 -8.07 -6.40
CA GLN A 424 6.22 -7.16 -6.24
C GLN A 424 5.85 -5.66 -6.14
N ARG A 425 4.57 -5.30 -6.25
CA ARG A 425 4.11 -3.90 -6.20
C ARG A 425 3.10 -3.56 -5.11
N TYR A 426 2.64 -4.51 -4.31
CA TYR A 426 1.59 -4.26 -3.32
C TYR A 426 1.91 -4.93 -1.98
N ASP A 427 3.09 -4.64 -1.43
CA ASP A 427 3.21 -4.36 0.00
C ASP A 427 4.47 -3.53 0.32
N ARG A 428 4.34 -2.22 0.05
CA ARG A 428 5.28 -1.19 0.49
C ARG A 428 4.45 -0.02 1.01
N THR A 429 3.78 -0.23 2.12
CA THR A 429 3.11 0.79 2.93
C THR A 429 4.14 1.74 3.56
N SER A 430 4.77 2.56 2.72
CA SER A 430 5.06 3.97 2.99
C SER A 430 5.27 4.69 1.66
N THR A 431 4.17 5.11 1.07
CA THR A 431 4.04 5.90 -0.14
C THR A 431 4.63 7.30 0.06
N SER A 432 5.71 7.57 -0.66
CA SER A 432 6.12 8.90 -1.14
C SER A 432 7.39 8.83 -1.98
N ALA A 433 8.26 7.84 -1.75
CA ALA A 433 9.52 7.66 -2.48
C ALA A 433 9.47 6.65 -3.63
N GLN A 434 8.48 5.76 -3.67
CA GLN A 434 8.47 4.65 -4.62
C GLN A 434 7.40 4.76 -5.71
N GLU A 435 6.29 5.46 -5.42
CA GLU A 435 5.29 5.83 -6.43
C GLU A 435 5.85 6.85 -7.44
N ARG A 436 6.86 7.63 -7.04
CA ARG A 436 7.55 8.57 -7.94
C ARG A 436 8.69 7.89 -8.70
N GLY A 437 9.49 7.02 -8.06
CA GLY A 437 10.63 6.32 -8.65
C GLY A 437 10.42 4.82 -8.78
N GLY A 438 9.96 4.33 -9.94
CA GLY A 438 9.93 2.90 -10.21
C GLY A 438 11.32 2.25 -10.08
N ALA A 439 11.42 1.10 -9.42
CA ALA A 439 12.63 0.29 -9.40
C ALA A 439 13.14 0.09 -10.85
N GLY A 440 14.43 0.34 -11.09
CA GLY A 440 15.00 0.27 -12.44
C GLY A 440 15.07 1.61 -13.19
N LYS A 441 14.57 2.72 -12.63
CA LYS A 441 14.56 4.03 -13.31
C LYS A 441 15.68 4.98 -12.86
N PRO A 442 16.26 5.75 -13.79
CA PRO A 442 17.17 6.86 -13.46
C PRO A 442 16.44 7.97 -12.70
N MET A 443 17.20 8.79 -11.97
CA MET A 443 16.68 10.02 -11.33
C MET A 443 16.01 10.93 -12.35
N ARG A 444 14.81 11.40 -12.00
CA ARG A 444 13.98 12.32 -12.80
C ARG A 444 14.39 13.78 -12.61
N GLU A 445 13.93 14.64 -13.50
CA GLU A 445 14.26 16.08 -13.46
C GLU A 445 13.68 16.78 -12.23
N ASP A 446 12.44 16.45 -11.84
CA ASP A 446 11.74 17.00 -10.68
C ASP A 446 12.43 16.68 -9.34
N GLN A 447 13.18 15.58 -9.28
CA GLN A 447 13.91 15.16 -8.06
C GLN A 447 15.19 15.97 -7.83
N VAL A 448 15.71 16.62 -8.87
CA VAL A 448 17.06 17.20 -8.84
C VAL A 448 17.14 18.37 -7.87
N ALA A 449 16.10 19.20 -7.80
CA ALA A 449 16.06 20.32 -6.86
C ALA A 449 16.15 19.83 -5.39
N ALA A 450 15.39 18.78 -5.04
CA ALA A 450 15.39 18.23 -3.68
C ALA A 450 16.74 17.61 -3.33
N VAL A 451 17.29 16.75 -4.19
CA VAL A 451 18.60 16.12 -4.00
C VAL A 451 19.71 17.17 -3.94
N SER A 452 19.66 18.16 -4.82
CA SER A 452 20.57 19.31 -4.86
C SER A 452 20.59 20.08 -3.54
N SER A 453 19.40 20.39 -2.99
CA SER A 453 19.26 21.09 -1.70
C SER A 453 19.86 20.29 -0.54
N VAL A 454 19.67 18.96 -0.52
CA VAL A 454 20.26 18.10 0.51
C VAL A 454 21.78 18.07 0.40
N MET A 455 22.32 17.96 -0.81
CA MET A 455 23.77 18.02 -1.05
C MET A 455 24.39 19.35 -0.60
N ASP A 456 23.70 20.47 -0.80
CA ASP A 456 24.16 21.78 -0.30
C ASP A 456 24.27 21.79 1.23
N ARG A 457 23.28 21.25 1.94
CA ARG A 457 23.33 21.11 3.41
C ARG A 457 24.46 20.20 3.89
N LEU A 458 24.81 19.17 3.10
CA LEU A 458 25.94 18.28 3.37
C LEU A 458 27.31 18.92 3.00
N GLY A 459 27.31 20.11 2.40
CA GLY A 459 28.52 20.74 1.88
C GLY A 459 29.15 19.94 0.73
N ILE A 460 28.33 19.31 -0.11
CA ILE A 460 28.72 18.70 -1.38
C ILE A 460 28.39 19.72 -2.48
N SER A 461 29.42 20.39 -3.00
CA SER A 461 29.26 21.50 -3.94
C SER A 461 30.01 21.27 -5.26
N GLY A 462 29.74 22.14 -6.23
CA GLY A 462 30.52 22.24 -7.46
C GLY A 462 30.56 20.93 -8.29
N PRO A 463 31.73 20.51 -8.78
CA PRO A 463 31.87 19.35 -9.66
C PRO A 463 31.38 18.04 -9.04
N ASP A 464 31.52 17.90 -7.72
CA ASP A 464 31.15 16.68 -7.01
C ASP A 464 29.63 16.48 -6.96
N LYS A 465 28.90 17.57 -6.69
CA LYS A 465 27.44 17.60 -6.73
C LYS A 465 26.92 17.21 -8.12
N GLN A 466 27.52 17.79 -9.17
CA GLN A 466 27.16 17.48 -10.55
C GLN A 466 27.43 16.02 -10.92
N LYS A 467 28.57 15.45 -10.49
CA LYS A 467 28.88 14.04 -10.72
C LYS A 467 27.89 13.10 -10.03
N THR A 468 27.49 13.40 -8.80
CA THR A 468 26.47 12.60 -8.09
C THR A 468 25.12 12.68 -8.81
N ILE A 469 24.66 13.88 -9.20
CA ILE A 469 23.43 14.06 -9.97
C ILE A 469 23.49 13.28 -11.28
N GLN A 470 24.60 13.39 -12.02
CA GLN A 470 24.77 12.70 -13.29
C GLN A 470 24.78 11.18 -13.12
N ALA A 471 25.41 10.67 -12.06
CA ALA A 471 25.44 9.25 -11.75
C ALA A 471 24.04 8.71 -11.42
N LEU A 472 23.23 9.47 -10.68
CA LEU A 472 21.84 9.13 -10.37
C LEU A 472 20.93 9.22 -11.62
N ARG A 473 21.18 10.15 -12.54
CA ARG A 473 20.43 10.28 -13.82
C ARG A 473 20.81 9.23 -14.87
N ASN A 474 21.98 8.63 -14.80
CA ASN A 474 22.43 7.71 -15.83
C ASN A 474 21.91 6.28 -15.57
N ALA A 475 20.87 5.90 -16.32
CA ALA A 475 20.19 4.60 -16.23
C ALA A 475 21.13 3.40 -16.40
N ASN A 476 22.14 3.49 -17.28
CA ASN A 476 23.13 2.42 -17.50
C ASN A 476 24.08 2.25 -16.31
N SER A 477 24.12 3.22 -15.40
CA SER A 477 25.06 3.25 -14.31
C SER A 477 24.38 3.20 -12.93
N SER A 478 23.08 3.53 -12.85
CA SER A 478 22.29 3.48 -11.62
C SER A 478 20.81 3.21 -11.96
N PRO A 479 20.42 1.94 -12.19
CA PRO A 479 19.00 1.58 -12.34
C PRO A 479 18.17 1.91 -11.09
N MET A 480 18.79 2.30 -9.98
CA MET A 480 18.11 2.67 -8.73
C MET A 480 18.17 4.18 -8.47
N GLY A 481 18.52 4.97 -9.50
CA GLY A 481 18.76 6.41 -9.39
C GLY A 481 17.56 7.20 -8.88
N ALA A 482 16.35 6.86 -9.33
CA ALA A 482 15.13 7.53 -8.88
C ALA A 482 14.83 7.30 -7.39
N GLU A 483 14.98 6.06 -6.93
CA GLU A 483 14.73 5.71 -5.53
C GLU A 483 15.77 6.33 -4.60
N ALA A 484 17.06 6.25 -4.96
CA ALA A 484 18.12 6.93 -4.23
C ALA A 484 17.86 8.44 -4.13
N ALA A 485 17.41 9.05 -5.24
CA ALA A 485 17.06 10.46 -5.29
C ALA A 485 15.88 10.82 -4.39
N ASP A 486 14.85 9.98 -4.31
CA ASP A 486 13.72 10.23 -3.41
C ASP A 486 14.14 10.13 -1.93
N ILE A 487 14.90 9.10 -1.54
CA ILE A 487 15.39 8.96 -0.16
C ILE A 487 16.31 10.13 0.21
N ILE A 488 17.29 10.45 -0.63
CA ILE A 488 18.21 11.58 -0.40
C ILE A 488 17.42 12.90 -0.36
N GLY A 489 16.47 13.09 -1.29
CA GLY A 489 15.67 14.31 -1.44
C GLY A 489 14.79 14.64 -0.24
N LYS A 490 14.27 13.62 0.48
CA LYS A 490 13.56 13.83 1.76
C LYS A 490 14.44 14.54 2.79
N GLY A 491 15.75 14.30 2.75
CA GLY A 491 16.74 14.99 3.59
C GLY A 491 16.70 14.67 5.07
N HIS A 492 15.89 13.70 5.50
CA HIS A 492 15.73 13.35 6.90
C HIS A 492 16.96 12.63 7.49
N LEU A 493 17.81 12.03 6.63
CA LEU A 493 19.09 11.43 7.02
C LEU A 493 20.26 12.42 7.00
N ALA A 494 20.05 13.69 6.60
CA ALA A 494 21.14 14.63 6.38
C ALA A 494 21.97 14.95 7.64
N GLY A 495 21.40 14.76 8.83
CA GLY A 495 22.09 14.94 10.10
C GLY A 495 22.84 13.69 10.61
N ALA A 496 22.67 12.54 9.96
CA ALA A 496 23.31 11.30 10.39
C ALA A 496 24.82 11.31 10.07
N GLU A 497 25.60 10.77 10.99
CA GLU A 497 27.05 10.66 10.84
C GLU A 497 27.39 9.75 9.65
N GLY A 498 28.35 10.12 8.80
CA GLY A 498 28.72 9.34 7.61
C GLY A 498 27.75 9.43 6.42
N PHE A 499 26.57 10.06 6.56
CA PHE A 499 25.60 10.16 5.46
C PHE A 499 26.15 10.92 4.24
N LYS A 500 26.97 11.95 4.46
CA LYS A 500 27.70 12.66 3.38
C LYS A 500 28.56 11.72 2.55
N ASP A 501 29.27 10.82 3.22
CA ASP A 501 30.17 9.87 2.56
C ASP A 501 29.36 8.82 1.80
N LEU A 502 28.25 8.35 2.36
CA LEU A 502 27.28 7.50 1.68
C LEU A 502 26.74 8.14 0.39
N VAL A 503 26.26 9.38 0.45
CA VAL A 503 25.79 10.13 -0.75
C VAL A 503 26.94 10.24 -1.78
N SER A 504 28.17 10.42 -1.30
CA SER A 504 29.35 10.48 -2.16
C SER A 504 29.69 9.15 -2.83
N LYS A 505 29.28 7.99 -2.30
CA LYS A 505 29.49 6.67 -2.94
C LYS A 505 28.77 6.56 -4.29
N PHE A 506 27.65 7.27 -4.48
CA PHE A 506 26.90 7.25 -5.74
C PHE A 506 27.67 7.83 -6.93
N ARG A 507 28.64 8.74 -6.70
CA ARG A 507 29.53 9.25 -7.76
C ARG A 507 30.67 8.28 -8.10
N GLY A 508 30.85 7.23 -7.29
CA GLY A 508 31.89 6.22 -7.47
C GLY A 508 31.60 5.25 -8.62
N PRO A 509 32.45 4.23 -8.79
CA PRO A 509 32.25 3.17 -9.79
C PRO A 509 30.87 2.53 -9.65
N SER A 510 30.26 2.13 -10.77
CA SER A 510 28.92 1.50 -10.77
C SER A 510 28.81 0.29 -9.85
N ALA A 511 29.90 -0.48 -9.70
CA ALA A 511 29.98 -1.64 -8.81
C ALA A 511 29.78 -1.31 -7.31
N ALA A 512 30.04 -0.07 -6.87
CA ALA A 512 29.87 0.33 -5.47
C ALA A 512 28.45 0.82 -5.13
N ARG A 513 27.61 1.05 -6.14
CA ARG A 513 26.30 1.69 -5.97
C ARG A 513 25.22 0.78 -5.41
N PRO A 514 25.14 -0.52 -5.76
CA PRO A 514 24.19 -1.43 -5.11
C PRO A 514 24.39 -1.48 -3.60
N ALA A 515 25.63 -1.57 -3.14
CA ALA A 515 25.96 -1.53 -1.71
C ALA A 515 25.55 -0.20 -1.05
N ALA A 516 25.86 0.94 -1.69
CA ALA A 516 25.40 2.25 -1.21
C ALA A 516 23.87 2.37 -1.16
N MET A 517 23.16 1.75 -2.09
CA MET A 517 21.69 1.75 -2.10
C MET A 517 21.11 0.93 -0.96
N GLN A 518 21.69 -0.24 -0.65
CA GLN A 518 21.26 -1.07 0.48
C GLN A 518 21.45 -0.33 1.81
N GLU A 519 22.61 0.29 2.00
CA GLU A 519 22.92 1.10 3.16
C GLU A 519 21.93 2.28 3.29
N LEU A 520 21.61 2.95 2.16
CA LEU A 520 20.63 4.04 2.11
C LEU A 520 19.20 3.59 2.46
N ARG A 521 18.75 2.44 1.94
CA ARG A 521 17.43 1.86 2.23
C ARG A 521 17.28 1.49 3.69
N LEU A 522 18.28 0.82 4.25
CA LEU A 522 18.28 0.42 5.65
C LEU A 522 18.26 1.65 6.57
N GLY A 523 19.00 2.71 6.20
CA GLY A 523 18.94 3.99 6.89
C GLY A 523 17.55 4.63 6.91
N ASP A 524 16.89 4.72 5.75
CA ASP A 524 15.52 5.25 5.63
C ASP A 524 14.51 4.39 6.41
N GLU A 525 14.65 3.07 6.39
CA GLU A 525 13.82 2.16 7.17
C GLU A 525 13.96 2.39 8.69
N LEU A 526 15.20 2.40 9.20
CA LEU A 526 15.45 2.66 10.63
C LEU A 526 14.93 4.05 11.04
N TYR A 527 15.03 5.03 10.16
CA TYR A 527 14.42 6.34 10.39
C TYR A 527 12.90 6.26 10.43
N ARG A 528 12.24 5.56 9.51
CA ARG A 528 10.78 5.39 9.54
C ARG A 528 10.30 4.68 10.80
N ARG A 529 11.10 3.74 11.34
CA ARG A 529 10.86 3.06 12.63
C ARG A 529 11.11 3.94 13.87
N GLY A 530 11.46 5.21 13.69
CA GLY A 530 11.57 6.17 14.79
C GLY A 530 13.00 6.46 15.26
N HIS A 531 14.01 5.77 14.73
CA HIS A 531 15.40 6.00 15.13
C HIS A 531 15.98 7.22 14.40
N ARG A 532 16.62 8.13 15.13
CA ARG A 532 17.13 9.40 14.57
C ARG A 532 18.65 9.48 14.60
N ASP A 533 19.27 8.89 15.62
CA ASP A 533 20.71 8.94 15.85
C ASP A 533 21.45 7.84 15.06
N LEU A 534 21.40 7.96 13.74
CA LEU A 534 22.01 7.00 12.82
C LEU A 534 23.48 7.34 12.52
N VAL A 535 24.27 6.30 12.22
CA VAL A 535 25.62 6.40 11.66
C VAL A 535 25.75 5.49 10.44
N PHE A 536 26.44 5.94 9.41
CA PHE A 536 26.67 5.26 8.15
C PHE A 536 28.15 4.96 7.93
N GLY A 537 28.45 3.81 7.31
CA GLY A 537 29.77 3.46 6.81
C GLY A 537 30.91 3.52 7.83
N ARG A 538 30.66 3.06 9.06
CA ARG A 538 31.65 3.13 10.15
C ARG A 538 32.62 1.95 10.09
N THR A 539 33.85 2.23 9.70
CA THR A 539 34.94 1.24 9.64
C THR A 539 36.06 1.61 10.61
N LYS A 540 36.74 0.61 11.19
CA LYS A 540 38.02 0.82 11.88
C LYS A 540 39.04 -0.21 11.42
N GLU A 541 40.20 0.27 10.96
CA GLU A 541 41.39 -0.56 10.75
C GLU A 541 42.27 -0.50 12.01
N GLY A 542 42.59 -1.66 12.61
CA GLY A 542 43.28 -1.76 13.90
C GLY A 542 42.83 -2.98 14.71
N GLN A 543 43.06 -2.98 16.03
CA GLN A 543 42.76 -4.08 16.99
C GLN A 543 41.27 -4.49 17.00
N GLY A 544 40.82 -5.18 15.95
CA GLY A 544 39.44 -5.53 15.62
C GLY A 544 38.98 -4.79 14.35
N ARG A 545 38.95 -5.47 13.19
CA ARG A 545 38.49 -4.88 11.93
C ARG A 545 37.00 -5.10 11.83
N PHE A 546 36.24 -4.01 11.81
CA PHE A 546 34.80 -4.05 11.56
C PHE A 546 34.38 -3.10 10.45
N ASP A 547 33.24 -3.40 9.87
CA ASP A 547 32.56 -2.65 8.81
C ASP A 547 31.09 -2.62 9.18
N ILE A 548 30.56 -1.44 9.49
CA ILE A 548 29.15 -1.23 9.83
C ILE A 548 28.55 -0.37 8.72
N ASP A 549 27.61 -0.93 7.97
CA ASP A 549 26.90 -0.18 6.94
C ASP A 549 26.01 0.88 7.60
N VAL A 550 25.17 0.47 8.57
CA VAL A 550 24.30 1.38 9.33
C VAL A 550 24.35 1.02 10.80
N GLY A 551 24.41 2.02 11.69
CA GLY A 551 24.33 1.82 13.13
C GLY A 551 23.35 2.79 13.78
N ILE A 552 22.80 2.37 14.92
CA ILE A 552 21.96 3.21 15.78
C ILE A 552 22.81 3.57 17.01
N LYS A 553 22.90 4.86 17.33
CA LYS A 553 23.57 5.35 18.53
C LYS A 553 22.58 5.42 19.70
N GLY A 554 23.03 5.01 20.87
CA GLY A 554 22.35 5.26 22.14
C GLY A 554 22.57 6.71 22.61
N PRO A 555 21.91 7.11 23.71
CA PRO A 555 22.05 8.46 24.29
C PRO A 555 23.48 8.84 24.67
N ASP A 556 24.35 7.86 24.93
CA ASP A 556 25.76 8.05 25.26
C ASP A 556 26.67 8.19 24.02
N GLY A 557 26.09 8.15 22.82
CA GLY A 557 26.79 8.22 21.54
C GLY A 557 27.47 6.92 21.10
N ARG A 558 27.36 5.84 21.89
CA ARG A 558 27.86 4.51 21.50
C ARG A 558 26.87 3.85 20.55
N VAL A 559 27.37 3.02 19.64
CA VAL A 559 26.51 2.24 18.73
C VAL A 559 25.86 1.11 19.55
N THR A 560 24.54 1.09 19.64
CA THR A 560 23.78 0.05 20.33
C THR A 560 23.40 -1.07 19.37
N PHE A 561 23.03 -0.73 18.13
CA PHE A 561 22.79 -1.69 17.05
C PHE A 561 23.74 -1.43 15.88
N ALA A 562 24.41 -2.46 15.39
CA ALA A 562 25.22 -2.43 14.18
C ALA A 562 24.64 -3.37 13.12
N TYR A 563 24.42 -2.82 11.93
CA TYR A 563 23.85 -3.54 10.79
C TYR A 563 24.85 -3.67 9.65
N GLN A 564 24.83 -4.83 8.99
CA GLN A 564 25.46 -5.06 7.69
C GLN A 564 24.41 -5.60 6.73
N ALA A 565 24.20 -4.91 5.62
CA ALA A 565 23.29 -5.33 4.55
C ALA A 565 24.06 -6.04 3.43
N LYS A 566 23.47 -7.09 2.84
CA LYS A 566 23.98 -7.75 1.64
C LYS A 566 22.85 -8.24 0.74
N GLU A 567 23.09 -8.14 -0.56
CA GLU A 567 22.34 -8.89 -1.58
C GLU A 567 22.89 -10.31 -1.71
N VAL A 568 21.97 -11.26 -1.85
CA VAL A 568 22.28 -12.68 -2.00
C VAL A 568 21.53 -13.20 -3.21
N ALA A 569 22.26 -13.53 -4.28
CA ALA A 569 21.67 -13.93 -5.55
C ALA A 569 20.90 -15.27 -5.53
N SER A 570 21.08 -16.10 -4.49
CA SER A 570 20.39 -17.39 -4.34
C SER A 570 20.53 -17.96 -2.92
N ILE A 571 19.70 -18.94 -2.56
CA ILE A 571 19.76 -19.67 -1.28
C ILE A 571 21.16 -20.25 -1.02
N LYS A 572 21.81 -20.83 -2.04
CA LYS A 572 23.18 -21.36 -1.92
C LYS A 572 24.20 -20.29 -1.52
N GLY A 573 23.93 -19.03 -1.86
CA GLY A 573 24.76 -17.87 -1.50
C GLY A 573 24.68 -17.47 -0.03
N LEU A 574 23.63 -17.87 0.71
CA LEU A 574 23.39 -17.44 2.09
C LEU A 574 24.54 -17.78 3.04
N ARG A 575 25.15 -18.96 2.88
CA ARG A 575 26.29 -19.39 3.71
C ARG A 575 27.52 -18.52 3.52
N SER A 576 27.77 -18.08 2.28
CA SER A 576 28.89 -17.17 1.98
C SER A 576 28.60 -15.76 2.47
N ALA A 577 27.38 -15.26 2.23
CA ALA A 577 26.94 -13.94 2.66
C ALA A 577 27.00 -13.80 4.19
N THR A 578 26.46 -14.75 4.94
CA THR A 578 26.56 -14.77 6.40
C THR A 578 27.99 -14.89 6.91
N SER A 579 28.85 -15.67 6.26
CA SER A 579 30.28 -15.70 6.60
C SER A 579 30.93 -14.32 6.48
N SER A 580 30.58 -13.58 5.42
CA SER A 580 31.08 -12.23 5.22
C SER A 580 30.52 -11.25 6.26
N VAL A 581 29.22 -11.30 6.55
CA VAL A 581 28.60 -10.46 7.60
C VAL A 581 29.25 -10.70 8.95
N VAL A 582 29.43 -11.98 9.33
CA VAL A 582 30.08 -12.35 10.59
C VAL A 582 31.47 -11.76 10.67
N LYS A 583 32.27 -11.88 9.60
CA LYS A 583 33.61 -11.28 9.55
C LYS A 583 33.59 -9.76 9.69
N GLN A 584 32.57 -9.08 9.18
CA GLN A 584 32.46 -7.62 9.21
C GLN A 584 31.95 -7.09 10.57
N LEU A 585 31.07 -7.84 11.25
CA LEU A 585 30.42 -7.37 12.47
C LEU A 585 30.97 -8.00 13.77
N MET A 586 31.73 -9.10 13.72
CA MET A 586 32.17 -9.81 14.94
C MET A 586 32.91 -8.90 15.92
N ASP A 587 33.75 -8.00 15.41
CA ASP A 587 34.52 -7.04 16.23
C ASP A 587 33.84 -5.66 16.36
N ALA A 588 32.63 -5.48 15.81
CA ALA A 588 31.92 -4.21 15.90
C ALA A 588 31.59 -3.89 17.36
N PRO A 589 31.85 -2.65 17.85
CA PRO A 589 31.61 -2.25 19.22
C PRO A 589 30.13 -1.86 19.43
N ALA A 590 29.24 -2.82 19.20
CA ALA A 590 27.80 -2.67 19.37
C ALA A 590 27.22 -3.78 20.25
N GLU A 591 26.18 -3.45 21.02
CA GLU A 591 25.48 -4.38 21.90
C GLU A 591 24.70 -5.44 21.11
N ARG A 592 24.11 -5.02 19.99
CA ARG A 592 23.38 -5.87 19.06
C ARG A 592 23.99 -5.75 17.66
N LYS A 593 24.10 -6.89 16.99
CA LYS A 593 24.69 -7.01 15.65
C LYS A 593 23.72 -7.77 14.77
N VAL A 594 23.42 -7.22 13.60
CA VAL A 594 22.36 -7.72 12.72
C VAL A 594 22.87 -7.77 11.28
N GLY A 595 22.75 -8.94 10.65
CA GLY A 595 22.94 -9.09 9.22
C GLY A 595 21.61 -9.03 8.48
N VAL A 596 21.43 -8.08 7.59
CA VAL A 596 20.24 -8.00 6.72
C VAL A 596 20.60 -8.58 5.36
N LEU A 597 19.97 -9.68 4.96
CA LEU A 597 20.24 -10.39 3.71
C LEU A 597 19.04 -10.29 2.79
N GLU A 598 19.19 -9.54 1.70
CA GLU A 598 18.21 -9.41 0.62
C GLU A 598 18.41 -10.58 -0.35
N VAL A 599 17.55 -11.58 -0.29
CA VAL A 599 17.67 -12.86 -0.99
C VAL A 599 16.85 -12.85 -2.27
N ALA A 600 17.52 -12.93 -3.42
CA ALA A 600 16.89 -13.03 -4.73
C ALA A 600 16.36 -14.46 -5.02
N ALA A 601 15.65 -15.03 -4.04
CA ALA A 601 14.95 -16.32 -4.11
C ALA A 601 13.77 -16.28 -3.15
N PRO A 602 12.68 -17.03 -3.42
CA PRO A 602 11.55 -17.10 -2.51
C PRO A 602 11.93 -17.85 -1.23
N SER A 603 11.23 -17.56 -0.13
CA SER A 603 11.41 -18.22 1.16
C SER A 603 11.25 -19.74 1.10
N THR A 604 10.36 -20.23 0.24
CA THR A 604 10.11 -21.67 0.00
C THR A 604 11.32 -22.41 -0.58
N ALA A 605 12.29 -21.69 -1.17
CA ALA A 605 13.52 -22.27 -1.65
C ALA A 605 14.55 -22.51 -0.52
N LEU A 606 14.30 -22.00 0.69
CA LEU A 606 15.18 -22.19 1.84
C LEU A 606 15.06 -23.63 2.37
N ASP A 607 16.09 -24.43 2.13
CA ASP A 607 16.16 -25.79 2.66
C ASP A 607 16.51 -25.82 4.16
N THR A 608 16.05 -26.87 4.85
CA THR A 608 16.23 -27.04 6.30
C THR A 608 17.71 -27.09 6.72
N ASP A 609 18.61 -27.60 5.89
CA ASP A 609 20.04 -27.67 6.20
C ASP A 609 20.69 -26.29 6.13
N THR A 610 20.28 -25.46 5.17
CA THR A 610 20.69 -24.06 5.09
C THR A 610 20.14 -23.28 6.26
N LEU A 611 18.86 -23.43 6.62
CA LEU A 611 18.29 -22.81 7.81
C LEU A 611 19.05 -23.21 9.09
N ARG A 612 19.29 -24.52 9.30
CA ARG A 612 20.09 -25.01 10.43
C ARG A 612 21.48 -24.40 10.46
N SER A 613 22.16 -24.35 9.31
CA SER A 613 23.49 -23.75 9.20
C SER A 613 23.51 -22.25 9.51
N LEU A 614 22.43 -21.51 9.20
CA LEU A 614 22.29 -20.10 9.53
C LEU A 614 22.04 -19.91 11.03
N THR A 615 21.20 -20.74 11.63
CA THR A 615 20.93 -20.76 13.08
C THR A 615 22.20 -21.06 13.88
N ASP A 616 22.94 -22.13 13.51
CA ASP A 616 24.19 -22.50 14.18
C ASP A 616 25.22 -21.35 14.13
N ARG A 617 25.29 -20.68 12.98
CA ARG A 617 26.19 -19.54 12.79
C ARG A 617 25.75 -18.31 13.57
N SER A 618 24.46 -18.04 13.62
CA SER A 618 23.90 -16.95 14.42
C SER A 618 24.24 -17.16 15.89
N ASN A 619 23.99 -18.37 16.41
CA ASN A 619 24.32 -18.75 17.77
C ASN A 619 25.83 -18.65 18.07
N ALA A 620 26.68 -19.14 17.17
CA ALA A 620 28.12 -19.12 17.37
C ALA A 620 28.74 -17.71 17.33
N SER A 621 28.15 -16.79 16.56
CA SER A 621 28.67 -15.42 16.38
C SER A 621 27.99 -14.37 17.26
N GLY A 622 26.82 -14.67 17.83
CA GLY A 622 25.97 -13.70 18.53
C GLY A 622 25.36 -12.64 17.61
N ILE A 623 25.33 -12.89 16.29
CA ILE A 623 24.79 -11.98 15.28
C ILE A 623 23.44 -12.52 14.81
N ALA A 624 22.39 -11.71 14.91
CA ALA A 624 21.09 -12.06 14.35
C ALA A 624 21.08 -11.86 12.83
N PHE A 625 20.33 -12.68 12.09
CA PHE A 625 20.13 -12.49 10.65
C PHE A 625 18.67 -12.21 10.36
N VAL A 626 18.43 -11.22 9.51
CA VAL A 626 17.14 -10.93 8.89
C VAL A 626 17.25 -11.34 7.42
N LEU A 627 16.53 -12.37 7.02
CA LEU A 627 16.44 -12.79 5.62
C LEU A 627 15.19 -12.18 5.00
N ARG A 628 15.35 -11.40 3.95
CA ARG A 628 14.26 -10.81 3.17
C ARG A 628 14.22 -11.48 1.82
N PHE A 629 13.21 -12.29 1.57
CA PHE A 629 13.12 -13.10 0.37
C PHE A 629 12.43 -12.36 -0.77
N SER A 630 12.55 -12.87 -2.00
CA SER A 630 11.94 -12.24 -3.18
C SER A 630 10.42 -12.36 -3.24
N ASP A 631 9.84 -13.17 -2.36
CA ASP A 631 8.40 -13.33 -2.10
C ASP A 631 7.96 -12.51 -0.87
N ASP A 632 8.73 -11.48 -0.51
CA ASP A 632 8.46 -10.50 0.55
C ASP A 632 8.30 -11.06 1.97
N LYS A 633 8.57 -12.36 2.16
CA LYS A 633 8.67 -12.95 3.50
C LYS A 633 9.96 -12.50 4.17
N GLU A 634 9.84 -12.21 5.46
CA GLU A 634 10.97 -11.96 6.34
C GLU A 634 11.14 -13.13 7.32
N LEU A 635 12.38 -13.61 7.48
CA LEU A 635 12.73 -14.61 8.48
C LEU A 635 13.85 -14.09 9.38
N ILE A 636 13.61 -14.11 10.68
CA ILE A 636 14.58 -13.69 11.69
C ILE A 636 15.25 -14.93 12.30
N ILE A 637 16.59 -14.89 12.42
CA ILE A 637 17.41 -15.99 12.96
C ILE A 637 18.33 -15.46 14.07
N PRO A 638 18.30 -16.04 15.29
CA PRO A 638 17.32 -17.03 15.73
C PRO A 638 15.93 -16.40 15.84
N ASP A 639 14.90 -17.26 15.87
CA ASP A 639 13.52 -16.81 16.08
C ASP A 639 13.40 -16.00 17.40
N GLY A 640 12.61 -14.93 17.37
CA GLY A 640 12.46 -13.98 18.47
C GLY A 640 13.68 -13.09 18.75
N ALA A 641 14.72 -13.09 17.91
CA ALA A 641 15.84 -12.17 18.09
C ALA A 641 15.41 -10.71 17.92
N LYS A 642 15.83 -9.86 18.87
CA LYS A 642 15.62 -8.40 18.76
C LYS A 642 16.56 -7.83 17.70
N VAL A 643 16.03 -7.62 16.50
CA VAL A 643 16.76 -7.07 15.34
C VAL A 643 16.52 -5.57 15.15
N PHE A 644 15.54 -5.00 15.86
CA PHE A 644 15.32 -3.56 15.98
C PHE A 644 15.24 -3.17 17.46
N PRO A 645 15.60 -1.93 17.82
CA PRO A 645 15.28 -1.38 19.14
C PRO A 645 13.76 -1.32 19.33
N GLU A 646 13.32 -1.51 20.58
CA GLU A 646 11.92 -1.31 21.00
C GLU A 646 11.50 0.15 21.02
#